data_AF-A0A239JRH9-F1
#
_entry.id   AF-A0A239JRH9-F1
#
_cell.length_a   1.000
_cell.length_b   1.000
_cell.length_c   1.000
_cell.angle_alpha   90.00
_cell.angle_beta   90.00
_cell.angle_gamma   90.00
#
_symmetry.space_group_name_H-M   'P 1'
#
loop_
_entity.id
_entity.type
_entity.pdbx_description
1 polymer ?
#
loop_
_entity_poly.entity_id
_entity_poly.type
_entity_poly.pdbx_seq_one_letter_code
_entity_poly.pdbx_strand_id
1 'polypeptide(L)'
;MSHPSPIAASSLNVGGERYAFIDLPSRFGARVHQLPVVLRILLENVLRNTSGAEQDAAVAALFDWLERGSSEAELAFQPGRILMHDTTSTPALVDVAAMRDEVAEAGGDPSILNPVLPVDVSVDHSLAVEAYGRADAAVINMGHEIRRNGERYRFLRWAAGTLNHVRIHPPGTGIMHTINLEQLATVVTTQDLDGVRWAVPDTMIGTDSHTPMINGIGVLGWGVGGLEAETVLFGMPTMLRIPEVVGVKLTGRLRPGVTATDLALTVTHHLRELDVTGSFVEFYGPGVGGLSASERSVVANMAPEYGATTGFFPVDAATVDYLRMTGRSQASLELVEHYCRRNAMWFDPAAEPRYTRTLEIDLAGIAWHVAGPRRPQDLLNYGDTAAALAKVGFQPAQAGELPKHPVAIAAITSCTNTSDPGLLIAAGLLARKARSLGLSVPQWVKTSLAPGSPAAASYLRRAGLLDDLSAVGFDIVGFGCTTCIGNPGPLTEPIRQAQDRHASKAVAILSGNRNFPGRVHPDLELSFIMSPALVIAFGLAGDAERDLSRQPVQTTAAGKPVYLHDLWPQPEEVRAHLARALAAEDFGRDFAQASANPLWHDLEAPSTPRFPWSETSTALRRPPFASRSQGSQLGSYTAWPLMVLGDDVTTDHISPASAIPPDSLVADYLVARGEQRNDLNVFASRRGNWEVMMRAAFHNKTLRNLLAPEAPVAHTLHVPSGDVLPIWDVAERYRAAGEPVVVLAGERYGMGSSRDWAAKGQRLLGIRAVLAVSFERIHRSNLIGMGILPLMMPAEMHPARLMLLPGDRVQVDVPADALRPRASVPVHIIRKNGTTETFSVTAAVETQLECELLRHGGVIPSILRKTLANA
;
A
#
# COMPACT_ATOMS: atom_id res chain seq x y z
N MET A 1 -13.62 -8.08 -27.06
CA MET A 1 -12.69 -9.12 -27.53
C MET A 1 -13.45 -10.43 -27.52
N SER A 2 -13.40 -11.20 -28.61
CA SER A 2 -13.99 -12.54 -28.69
C SER A 2 -13.33 -13.44 -27.65
N HIS A 3 -14.12 -14.06 -26.76
CA HIS A 3 -13.60 -15.08 -25.86
C HIS A 3 -12.94 -16.20 -26.69
N PRO A 4 -11.72 -16.65 -26.32
CA PRO A 4 -11.11 -17.77 -27.00
C PRO A 4 -11.99 -19.03 -26.89
N SER A 5 -11.92 -19.89 -27.92
CA SER A 5 -12.72 -21.13 -28.08
C SER A 5 -12.85 -21.93 -26.77
N PRO A 6 -14.00 -22.59 -26.50
CA PRO A 6 -14.30 -23.13 -25.18
C PRO A 6 -13.29 -24.20 -24.79
N ILE A 7 -12.50 -23.87 -23.76
CA ILE A 7 -11.64 -24.80 -23.03
C ILE A 7 -12.50 -25.99 -22.59
N ALA A 8 -11.95 -27.21 -22.61
CA ALA A 8 -12.63 -28.40 -22.11
C ALA A 8 -12.96 -28.25 -20.60
N ALA A 9 -14.09 -27.63 -20.31
CA ALA A 9 -14.55 -27.35 -18.97
C ALA A 9 -15.14 -28.61 -18.34
N SER A 10 -14.73 -28.90 -17.10
CA SER A 10 -15.43 -29.90 -16.29
C SER A 10 -16.61 -29.23 -15.58
N SER A 11 -17.53 -30.04 -15.07
CA SER A 11 -18.66 -29.54 -14.28
C SER A 11 -18.55 -29.90 -12.81
N LEU A 12 -18.82 -28.93 -11.95
CA LEU A 12 -18.93 -29.06 -10.49
C LEU A 12 -20.40 -28.82 -10.10
N ASN A 13 -21.01 -29.75 -9.37
CA ASN A 13 -22.37 -29.55 -8.83
C ASN A 13 -22.28 -29.28 -7.32
N VAL A 14 -22.75 -28.12 -6.88
CA VAL A 14 -22.74 -27.70 -5.47
C VAL A 14 -24.08 -27.05 -5.14
N GLY A 15 -24.71 -27.46 -4.03
CA GLY A 15 -25.98 -26.85 -3.59
C GLY A 15 -27.14 -26.93 -4.60
N GLY A 16 -27.10 -27.87 -5.55
CA GLY A 16 -28.09 -27.99 -6.63
C GLY A 16 -27.83 -27.09 -7.85
N GLU A 17 -26.80 -26.25 -7.82
CA GLU A 17 -26.32 -25.49 -8.97
C GLU A 17 -25.16 -26.21 -9.68
N ARG A 18 -25.08 -26.05 -11.00
CA ARG A 18 -24.01 -26.60 -11.84
C ARG A 18 -23.10 -25.47 -12.30
N TYR A 19 -21.80 -25.62 -12.04
CA TYR A 19 -20.75 -24.69 -12.42
C TYR A 19 -19.79 -25.34 -13.41
N ALA A 20 -19.38 -24.62 -14.44
CA ALA A 20 -18.19 -24.96 -15.23
C ALA A 20 -16.94 -24.53 -14.48
N PHE A 21 -15.84 -25.26 -14.62
CA PHE A 21 -14.53 -24.86 -14.10
C PHE A 21 -13.37 -25.52 -14.84
N ILE A 22 -12.18 -24.94 -14.68
CA ILE A 22 -10.92 -25.53 -15.14
C ILE A 22 -10.45 -26.58 -14.13
N ASP A 23 -10.48 -27.84 -14.53
CA ASP A 23 -10.11 -28.98 -13.68
C ASP A 23 -8.62 -29.33 -13.84
N LEU A 24 -7.79 -28.70 -13.01
CA LEU A 24 -6.34 -28.87 -13.07
C LEU A 24 -5.90 -30.31 -12.79
N PRO A 25 -6.43 -31.03 -11.77
CA PRO A 25 -6.06 -32.43 -11.55
C PRO A 25 -6.41 -33.35 -12.71
N SER A 26 -7.58 -33.20 -13.35
CA SER A 26 -7.93 -34.03 -14.50
C SER A 26 -7.03 -33.76 -15.71
N ARG A 27 -6.55 -32.52 -15.88
CA ARG A 27 -5.71 -32.14 -17.02
C ARG A 27 -4.22 -32.48 -16.84
N PHE A 28 -3.70 -32.40 -15.62
CA PHE A 28 -2.26 -32.52 -15.35
C PHE A 28 -1.89 -33.65 -14.38
N GLY A 29 -2.87 -34.37 -13.83
CA GLY A 29 -2.66 -35.46 -12.89
C GLY A 29 -1.92 -35.02 -11.63
N ALA A 30 -1.13 -35.92 -11.06
CA ALA A 30 -0.39 -35.67 -9.82
C ALA A 30 0.65 -34.53 -9.91
N ARG A 31 1.08 -34.16 -11.13
CA ARG A 31 2.10 -33.11 -11.34
C ARG A 31 1.64 -31.75 -10.81
N VAL A 32 0.35 -31.44 -10.84
CA VAL A 32 -0.18 -30.17 -10.34
C VAL A 32 0.11 -29.97 -8.85
N HIS A 33 0.15 -31.06 -8.07
CA HIS A 33 0.40 -31.00 -6.63
C HIS A 33 1.86 -30.68 -6.28
N GLN A 34 2.78 -30.78 -7.24
CA GLN A 34 4.18 -30.38 -7.05
C GLN A 34 4.35 -28.86 -7.12
N LEU A 35 3.45 -28.14 -7.80
CA LEU A 35 3.47 -26.68 -7.84
C LEU A 35 3.00 -26.10 -6.50
N PRO A 36 3.57 -24.99 -6.03
CA PRO A 36 2.96 -24.15 -4.99
C PRO A 36 1.53 -23.77 -5.36
N VAL A 37 0.65 -23.63 -4.38
CA VAL A 37 -0.77 -23.29 -4.61
C VAL A 37 -0.91 -21.97 -5.37
N VAL A 38 -0.06 -20.98 -5.09
CA VAL A 38 -0.04 -19.72 -5.86
C VAL A 38 0.20 -19.93 -7.35
N LEU A 39 1.08 -20.87 -7.74
CA LEU A 39 1.32 -21.18 -9.15
C LEU A 39 0.16 -21.99 -9.77
N ARG A 40 -0.60 -22.75 -8.96
CA ARG A 40 -1.83 -23.41 -9.43
C ARG A 40 -2.92 -22.39 -9.76
N ILE A 41 -3.02 -21.31 -8.97
CA ILE A 41 -3.95 -20.19 -9.25
C ILE A 41 -3.52 -19.45 -10.51
N LEU A 42 -2.23 -19.17 -10.70
CA LEU A 42 -1.72 -18.57 -11.94
C LEU A 42 -1.96 -19.49 -13.15
N LEU A 43 -1.79 -20.79 -12.99
CA LEU A 43 -2.10 -21.78 -14.03
C LEU A 43 -3.59 -21.73 -14.40
N GLU A 44 -4.51 -21.76 -13.43
CA GLU A 44 -5.96 -21.58 -13.69
C GLU A 44 -6.23 -20.29 -14.47
N ASN A 45 -5.62 -19.19 -14.04
CA ASN A 45 -5.83 -17.87 -14.62
C ASN A 45 -5.37 -17.82 -16.08
N VAL A 46 -4.18 -18.34 -16.39
CA VAL A 46 -3.66 -18.45 -17.76
C VAL A 46 -4.61 -19.29 -18.61
N LEU A 47 -5.01 -20.46 -18.11
CA LEU A 47 -5.87 -21.36 -18.86
C LEU A 47 -7.22 -20.77 -19.20
N ARG A 48 -7.80 -19.96 -18.29
CA ARG A 48 -9.09 -19.32 -18.50
C ARG A 48 -9.02 -18.10 -19.41
N ASN A 49 -7.92 -17.34 -19.40
CA ASN A 49 -7.86 -16.02 -20.02
C ASN A 49 -7.00 -15.93 -21.29
N THR A 50 -6.16 -16.93 -21.58
CA THR A 50 -5.31 -16.96 -22.79
C THR A 50 -5.66 -18.15 -23.69
N SER A 51 -5.10 -18.21 -24.91
CA SER A 51 -5.31 -19.34 -25.82
C SER A 51 -4.17 -19.52 -26.82
N GLY A 52 -4.13 -20.66 -27.51
CA GLY A 52 -3.15 -20.95 -28.55
C GLY A 52 -1.70 -20.96 -28.03
N ALA A 53 -0.76 -20.49 -28.86
CA ALA A 53 0.68 -20.57 -28.57
C ALA A 53 1.09 -19.82 -27.29
N GLU A 54 0.41 -18.74 -26.94
CA GLU A 54 0.66 -18.00 -25.68
C GLU A 54 0.30 -18.86 -24.47
N GLN A 55 -0.88 -19.50 -24.49
CA GLN A 55 -1.30 -20.40 -23.41
C GLN A 55 -0.33 -21.58 -23.29
N ASP A 56 -0.01 -22.23 -24.41
CA ASP A 56 0.85 -23.41 -24.43
C ASP A 56 2.26 -23.10 -23.88
N ALA A 57 2.83 -21.95 -24.26
CA ALA A 57 4.13 -21.50 -23.76
C ALA A 57 4.10 -21.20 -22.25
N ALA A 58 3.06 -20.50 -21.76
CA ALA A 58 2.93 -20.20 -20.33
C ALA A 58 2.73 -21.46 -19.49
N VAL A 59 1.92 -22.42 -19.95
CA VAL A 59 1.70 -23.70 -19.28
C VAL A 59 2.99 -24.52 -19.23
N ALA A 60 3.72 -24.62 -20.35
CA ALA A 60 5.01 -25.30 -20.39
C ALA A 60 5.99 -24.67 -19.39
N ALA A 61 6.13 -23.34 -19.41
CA ALA A 61 7.03 -22.62 -18.52
C ALA A 61 6.68 -22.77 -17.03
N LEU A 62 5.40 -22.86 -16.67
CA LEU A 62 4.96 -23.13 -15.30
C LEU A 62 5.36 -24.53 -14.83
N PHE A 63 5.36 -25.53 -15.71
CA PHE A 63 5.81 -26.88 -15.34
C PHE A 63 7.33 -27.05 -15.41
N ASP A 64 8.02 -26.37 -16.32
CA ASP A 64 9.48 -26.32 -16.40
C ASP A 64 10.06 -25.62 -15.15
N TRP A 65 9.31 -24.70 -14.55
CA TRP A 65 9.66 -24.07 -13.27
C TRP A 65 9.94 -25.10 -12.16
N LEU A 66 9.30 -26.29 -12.18
CA LEU A 66 9.53 -27.35 -11.19
C LEU A 66 10.98 -27.85 -11.16
N GLU A 67 11.71 -27.76 -12.28
CA GLU A 67 13.09 -28.21 -12.38
C GLU A 67 14.04 -27.31 -11.57
N ARG A 68 13.88 -25.99 -11.70
CA ARG A 68 14.82 -25.00 -11.16
C ARG A 68 14.28 -24.22 -9.95
N GLY A 69 12.97 -24.20 -9.76
CA GLY A 69 12.29 -23.32 -8.83
C GLY A 69 12.30 -21.85 -9.29
N SER A 70 12.58 -21.57 -10.56
CA SER A 70 12.60 -20.22 -11.13
C SER A 70 12.34 -20.29 -12.64
N SER A 71 11.92 -19.16 -13.24
CA SER A 71 11.70 -19.05 -14.68
C SER A 71 11.90 -17.59 -15.14
N GLU A 72 12.39 -17.43 -16.37
CA GLU A 72 12.49 -16.12 -17.05
C GLU A 72 11.29 -15.84 -17.97
N ALA A 73 10.37 -16.81 -18.09
CA ALA A 73 9.20 -16.67 -18.94
C ALA A 73 8.18 -15.69 -18.34
N GLU A 74 7.46 -15.03 -19.23
CA GLU A 74 6.34 -14.14 -18.89
C GLU A 74 5.02 -14.89 -18.99
N LEU A 75 4.05 -14.50 -18.16
CA LEU A 75 2.65 -14.86 -18.30
C LEU A 75 1.77 -13.62 -18.18
N ALA A 76 0.65 -13.64 -18.89
CA ALA A 76 -0.42 -12.67 -18.73
C ALA A 76 -1.33 -13.10 -17.57
N PHE A 77 -1.41 -12.27 -16.53
CA PHE A 77 -2.34 -12.44 -15.43
C PHE A 77 -3.52 -11.48 -15.55
N GLN A 78 -4.73 -12.02 -15.57
CA GLN A 78 -5.97 -11.24 -15.63
C GLN A 78 -6.69 -11.29 -14.26
N PRO A 79 -6.61 -10.23 -13.43
CA PRO A 79 -7.34 -10.19 -12.17
C PRO A 79 -8.85 -10.15 -12.40
N GLY A 80 -9.62 -10.58 -11.40
CA GLY A 80 -11.08 -10.54 -11.44
C GLY A 80 -11.69 -9.21 -10.99
N ARG A 81 -10.94 -8.42 -10.19
CA ARG A 81 -11.38 -7.12 -9.65
C ARG A 81 -10.19 -6.27 -9.21
N ILE A 82 -10.45 -4.97 -9.01
CA ILE A 82 -9.48 -3.99 -8.53
C ILE A 82 -9.99 -3.36 -7.23
N LEU A 83 -9.10 -3.19 -6.25
CA LEU A 83 -9.38 -2.46 -5.02
C LEU A 83 -8.47 -1.24 -4.89
N MET A 84 -9.05 -0.08 -4.59
CA MET A 84 -8.32 1.16 -4.44
C MET A 84 -8.73 1.88 -3.15
N HIS A 85 -7.99 2.92 -2.80
CA HIS A 85 -8.36 3.85 -1.74
C HIS A 85 -8.34 5.29 -2.25
N ASP A 86 -9.04 6.19 -1.59
CA ASP A 86 -9.35 7.54 -2.06
C ASP A 86 -8.12 8.35 -2.49
N THR A 87 -6.96 8.22 -1.84
CA THR A 87 -5.75 9.00 -2.19
C THR A 87 -4.96 8.44 -3.38
N THR A 88 -5.22 7.21 -3.83
CA THR A 88 -4.64 6.64 -5.07
C THR A 88 -5.67 6.49 -6.18
N SER A 89 -6.96 6.33 -5.85
CA SER A 89 -8.05 6.30 -6.83
C SER A 89 -8.37 7.69 -7.37
N THR A 90 -8.30 8.75 -6.55
CA THR A 90 -8.56 10.12 -7.01
C THR A 90 -7.74 10.47 -8.27
N PRO A 91 -6.39 10.35 -8.29
CA PRO A 91 -5.62 10.66 -9.49
C PRO A 91 -5.97 9.74 -10.68
N ALA A 92 -6.17 8.44 -10.46
CA ALA A 92 -6.53 7.52 -11.55
C ALA A 92 -7.90 7.85 -12.16
N LEU A 93 -8.90 8.15 -11.32
CA LEU A 93 -10.23 8.56 -11.79
C LEU A 93 -10.19 9.95 -12.45
N VAL A 94 -9.31 10.85 -12.00
CA VAL A 94 -9.06 12.16 -12.65
C VAL A 94 -8.51 11.95 -14.05
N ASP A 95 -7.62 10.97 -14.24
CA ASP A 95 -7.10 10.61 -15.55
C ASP A 95 -8.19 10.03 -16.44
N VAL A 96 -9.06 9.16 -15.92
CA VAL A 96 -10.25 8.65 -16.63
C VAL A 96 -11.17 9.80 -17.05
N ALA A 97 -11.47 10.74 -16.16
CA ALA A 97 -12.29 11.91 -16.46
C ALA A 97 -11.68 12.78 -17.57
N ALA A 98 -10.37 12.98 -17.53
CA ALA A 98 -9.66 13.79 -18.52
C ALA A 98 -9.51 13.09 -19.88
N MET A 99 -9.33 11.76 -19.89
CA MET A 99 -9.36 10.96 -21.10
C MET A 99 -10.75 10.99 -21.77
N ARG A 100 -11.83 11.01 -20.98
CA ARG A 100 -13.19 11.22 -21.49
C ARG A 100 -13.33 12.56 -22.20
N ASP A 101 -12.76 13.62 -21.67
CA ASP A 101 -12.76 14.93 -22.35
C ASP A 101 -12.01 14.88 -23.69
N GLU A 102 -10.83 14.25 -23.74
CA GLU A 102 -10.06 14.10 -24.98
C GLU A 102 -10.83 13.27 -26.03
N VAL A 103 -11.56 12.22 -25.62
CA VAL A 103 -12.43 11.44 -26.52
C VAL A 103 -13.55 12.32 -27.08
N ALA A 104 -14.22 13.10 -26.23
CA ALA A 104 -15.28 14.00 -26.66
C ALA A 104 -14.78 15.12 -27.60
N GLU A 105 -13.60 15.68 -27.31
CA GLU A 105 -12.94 16.68 -28.15
C GLU A 105 -12.49 16.10 -29.50
N ALA A 106 -12.24 14.80 -29.57
CA ALA A 106 -12.01 14.08 -30.82
C ALA A 106 -13.31 13.74 -31.59
N GLY A 107 -14.48 14.09 -31.05
CA GLY A 107 -15.80 13.81 -31.64
C GLY A 107 -16.38 12.43 -31.29
N GLY A 108 -15.74 11.68 -30.39
CA GLY A 108 -16.25 10.39 -29.90
C GLY A 108 -17.20 10.52 -28.72
N ASP A 109 -17.91 9.44 -28.39
CA ASP A 109 -18.71 9.38 -27.16
C ASP A 109 -17.81 9.13 -25.94
N PRO A 110 -17.70 10.07 -24.97
CA PRO A 110 -16.90 9.84 -23.75
C PRO A 110 -17.40 8.64 -22.93
N SER A 111 -18.66 8.24 -23.08
CA SER A 111 -19.25 7.16 -22.30
C SER A 111 -18.62 5.80 -22.59
N ILE A 112 -17.93 5.61 -23.73
CA ILE A 112 -17.27 4.34 -24.08
C ILE A 112 -16.07 4.02 -23.17
N LEU A 113 -15.46 5.05 -22.57
CA LEU A 113 -14.30 4.90 -21.71
C LEU A 113 -14.78 4.59 -20.28
N ASN A 114 -14.85 3.31 -19.95
CA ASN A 114 -15.19 2.78 -18.63
C ASN A 114 -14.23 1.65 -18.22
N PRO A 115 -14.05 1.43 -16.91
CA PRO A 115 -13.47 0.19 -16.42
C PRO A 115 -14.22 -1.05 -16.94
N VAL A 116 -13.48 -2.11 -17.27
CA VAL A 116 -14.04 -3.39 -17.72
C VAL A 116 -14.14 -4.41 -16.59
N LEU A 117 -13.52 -4.13 -15.45
CA LEU A 117 -13.57 -4.95 -14.24
C LEU A 117 -14.28 -4.20 -13.11
N PRO A 118 -14.86 -4.92 -12.12
CA PRO A 118 -15.28 -4.32 -10.86
C PRO A 118 -14.13 -3.56 -10.18
N VAL A 119 -14.41 -2.32 -9.78
CA VAL A 119 -13.50 -1.44 -9.05
C VAL A 119 -14.17 -1.00 -7.76
N ASP A 120 -13.63 -1.43 -6.63
CA ASP A 120 -14.04 -0.95 -5.32
C ASP A 120 -13.03 0.09 -4.82
N VAL A 121 -13.53 1.22 -4.31
CA VAL A 121 -12.71 2.29 -3.74
C VAL A 121 -13.15 2.54 -2.31
N SER A 122 -12.24 2.43 -1.35
CA SER A 122 -12.51 2.87 0.03
C SER A 122 -12.12 4.33 0.26
N VAL A 123 -12.92 5.07 1.04
CA VAL A 123 -12.54 6.38 1.55
C VAL A 123 -12.09 6.25 3.00
N ASP A 124 -10.80 5.96 3.19
CA ASP A 124 -10.20 5.59 4.47
C ASP A 124 -8.84 6.26 4.74
N HIS A 125 -8.22 6.90 3.74
CA HIS A 125 -6.92 7.58 3.88
C HIS A 125 -7.03 9.09 4.18
N SER A 126 -8.24 9.63 4.31
CA SER A 126 -8.51 11.05 4.52
C SER A 126 -8.81 11.43 5.98
N LEU A 127 -9.23 10.48 6.80
CA LEU A 127 -9.53 10.70 8.22
C LEU A 127 -8.25 11.00 9.01
N ALA A 128 -8.28 12.10 9.79
CA ALA A 128 -7.22 12.51 10.69
C ALA A 128 -7.70 12.54 12.15
N VAL A 129 -6.81 12.23 13.09
CA VAL A 129 -7.12 12.19 14.53
C VAL A 129 -6.97 13.60 15.15
N GLU A 130 -7.92 14.49 14.85
CA GLU A 130 -7.96 15.85 15.42
C GLU A 130 -8.44 15.83 16.88
N ALA A 131 -9.52 15.10 17.16
CA ALA A 131 -10.03 14.79 18.48
C ALA A 131 -9.65 13.36 18.90
N TYR A 132 -9.35 13.18 20.18
CA TYR A 132 -8.90 11.93 20.79
C TYR A 132 -9.23 11.88 22.29
N GLY A 133 -9.21 10.68 22.90
CA GLY A 133 -9.46 10.48 24.33
C GLY A 133 -10.82 10.98 24.84
N ARG A 134 -11.83 10.99 23.96
CA ARG A 134 -13.20 11.43 24.25
C ARG A 134 -14.21 10.68 23.39
N ALA A 135 -15.39 10.43 23.95
CA ALA A 135 -16.41 9.57 23.34
C ALA A 135 -17.00 10.09 22.01
N ASP A 136 -16.98 11.40 21.76
CA ASP A 136 -17.47 12.05 20.54
C ASP A 136 -16.37 12.33 19.50
N ALA A 137 -15.15 11.81 19.70
CA ALA A 137 -14.00 12.01 18.80
C ALA A 137 -14.30 11.60 17.35
N ALA A 138 -14.94 10.45 17.13
CA ALA A 138 -15.29 9.98 15.79
C ALA A 138 -16.19 10.97 15.02
N VAL A 139 -17.15 11.61 15.70
CA VAL A 139 -18.06 12.59 15.08
C VAL A 139 -17.29 13.85 14.70
N ILE A 140 -16.44 14.37 15.59
CA ILE A 140 -15.62 15.56 15.35
C ILE A 140 -14.68 15.32 14.16
N ASN A 141 -13.96 14.20 14.17
CA ASN A 141 -12.99 13.86 13.14
C ASN A 141 -13.65 13.69 11.76
N MET A 142 -14.82 13.03 11.70
CA MET A 142 -15.61 12.93 10.46
C MET A 142 -16.04 14.30 9.94
N GLY A 143 -16.44 15.22 10.84
CA GLY A 143 -16.76 16.60 10.47
C GLY A 143 -15.58 17.33 9.83
N HIS A 144 -14.37 17.18 10.39
CA HIS A 144 -13.15 17.73 9.79
C HIS A 144 -12.82 17.08 8.44
N GLU A 145 -12.99 15.76 8.32
CA GLU A 145 -12.75 15.01 7.08
C GLU A 145 -13.65 15.50 5.95
N ILE A 146 -14.97 15.58 6.17
CA ILE A 146 -15.94 16.04 5.17
C ILE A 146 -15.65 17.48 4.74
N ARG A 147 -15.38 18.36 5.70
CA ARG A 147 -15.05 19.78 5.40
C ARG A 147 -13.79 19.93 4.56
N ARG A 148 -12.71 19.20 4.88
CA ARG A 148 -11.42 19.30 4.19
C ARG A 148 -11.40 18.64 2.80
N ASN A 149 -12.28 17.66 2.57
CA ASN A 149 -12.25 16.82 1.37
C ASN A 149 -13.52 16.94 0.50
N GLY A 150 -14.43 17.86 0.82
CA GLY A 150 -15.73 17.99 0.15
C GLY A 150 -15.64 18.04 -1.38
N GLU A 151 -14.67 18.76 -1.94
CA GLU A 151 -14.48 18.79 -3.41
C GLU A 151 -14.06 17.43 -3.99
N ARG A 152 -13.09 16.75 -3.38
CA ARG A 152 -12.66 15.41 -3.80
C ARG A 152 -13.82 14.41 -3.68
N TYR A 153 -14.63 14.52 -2.64
CA TYR A 153 -15.74 13.62 -2.40
C TYR A 153 -16.88 13.83 -3.38
N ARG A 154 -17.19 15.08 -3.77
CA ARG A 154 -18.11 15.36 -4.89
C ARG A 154 -17.61 14.72 -6.19
N PHE A 155 -16.30 14.75 -6.44
CA PHE A 155 -15.71 14.08 -7.59
C PHE A 155 -15.80 12.56 -7.53
N LEU A 156 -15.50 11.95 -6.39
CA LEU A 156 -15.67 10.50 -6.21
C LEU A 156 -17.15 10.09 -6.34
N ARG A 157 -18.09 10.90 -5.87
CA ARG A 157 -19.53 10.70 -6.11
C ARG A 157 -19.90 10.78 -7.58
N TRP A 158 -19.36 11.75 -8.32
CA TRP A 158 -19.53 11.82 -9.78
C TRP A 158 -19.01 10.54 -10.45
N ALA A 159 -17.83 10.06 -10.05
CA ALA A 159 -17.24 8.84 -10.59
C ALA A 159 -18.15 7.62 -10.32
N ALA A 160 -18.63 7.44 -9.08
CA ALA A 160 -19.59 6.36 -8.73
C ALA A 160 -20.89 6.44 -9.54
N GLY A 161 -21.39 7.64 -9.83
CA GLY A 161 -22.64 7.82 -10.57
C GLY A 161 -22.51 7.73 -12.10
N THR A 162 -21.30 7.87 -12.64
CA THR A 162 -21.07 8.09 -14.08
C THR A 162 -20.16 7.04 -14.72
N LEU A 163 -19.36 6.31 -13.94
CA LEU A 163 -18.49 5.24 -14.44
C LEU A 163 -19.10 3.87 -14.14
N ASN A 164 -19.16 3.03 -15.16
CA ASN A 164 -19.59 1.64 -14.98
C ASN A 164 -18.57 0.89 -14.13
N HIS A 165 -19.05 -0.08 -13.34
CA HIS A 165 -18.22 -0.96 -12.49
C HIS A 165 -17.44 -0.27 -11.36
N VAL A 166 -17.54 1.05 -11.19
CA VAL A 166 -16.89 1.78 -10.08
C VAL A 166 -17.84 1.90 -8.90
N ARG A 167 -17.42 1.38 -7.75
CA ARG A 167 -18.12 1.53 -6.47
C ARG A 167 -17.23 2.31 -5.50
N ILE A 168 -17.77 3.37 -4.91
CA ILE A 168 -17.10 4.12 -3.84
C ILE A 168 -17.78 3.78 -2.50
N HIS A 169 -17.00 3.28 -1.55
CA HIS A 169 -17.40 3.05 -0.17
C HIS A 169 -17.19 4.34 0.63
N PRO A 170 -18.25 4.98 1.16
CA PRO A 170 -18.16 6.29 1.80
C PRO A 170 -17.24 6.34 3.03
N PRO A 171 -16.82 7.55 3.48
CA PRO A 171 -16.09 7.72 4.72
C PRO A 171 -16.79 7.05 5.91
N GLY A 172 -16.02 6.35 6.73
CA GLY A 172 -16.50 5.64 7.93
C GLY A 172 -16.92 4.19 7.71
N THR A 173 -16.90 3.68 6.47
CA THR A 173 -17.19 2.27 6.16
C THR A 173 -16.12 1.27 6.61
N GLY A 174 -14.92 1.76 6.94
CA GLY A 174 -13.79 0.94 7.36
C GLY A 174 -12.55 1.11 6.48
N ILE A 175 -11.50 0.36 6.78
CA ILE A 175 -10.25 0.35 6.02
C ILE A 175 -10.38 -0.62 4.85
N MET A 176 -9.87 -0.26 3.67
CA MET A 176 -10.05 -0.99 2.41
C MET A 176 -9.79 -2.50 2.53
N HIS A 177 -8.74 -2.91 3.25
CA HIS A 177 -8.33 -4.31 3.38
C HIS A 177 -9.25 -5.09 4.31
N THR A 178 -9.76 -4.42 5.34
CA THR A 178 -10.76 -4.98 6.26
C THR A 178 -12.09 -5.13 5.55
N ILE A 179 -12.54 -4.11 4.81
CA ILE A 179 -13.74 -4.20 3.96
C ILE A 179 -13.59 -5.31 2.92
N ASN A 180 -12.39 -5.48 2.36
CA ASN A 180 -12.12 -6.55 1.40
C ASN A 180 -12.33 -7.94 2.03
N LEU A 181 -11.73 -8.19 3.20
CA LEU A 181 -11.93 -9.44 3.94
C LEU A 181 -13.39 -9.64 4.37
N GLU A 182 -14.00 -8.60 4.93
CA GLU A 182 -15.29 -8.68 5.62
C GLU A 182 -16.49 -8.49 4.73
N GLN A 183 -16.36 -7.96 3.51
CA GLN A 183 -17.50 -7.69 2.62
C GLN A 183 -17.30 -8.16 1.17
N LEU A 184 -16.12 -7.95 0.59
CA LEU A 184 -15.94 -8.05 -0.88
C LEU A 184 -15.44 -9.40 -1.36
N ALA A 185 -14.52 -10.01 -0.62
CA ALA A 185 -13.87 -11.24 -1.03
C ALA A 185 -14.81 -12.44 -0.97
N THR A 186 -14.69 -13.30 -1.99
CA THR A 186 -15.51 -14.52 -2.13
C THR A 186 -14.70 -15.80 -2.04
N VAL A 187 -13.35 -15.72 -2.16
CA VAL A 187 -12.41 -16.84 -2.29
C VAL A 187 -12.59 -17.63 -3.60
N VAL A 188 -13.81 -18.04 -3.90
CA VAL A 188 -14.23 -18.58 -5.19
C VAL A 188 -15.40 -17.73 -5.68
N THR A 189 -15.25 -17.10 -6.83
CA THR A 189 -16.27 -16.26 -7.45
C THR A 189 -16.95 -16.96 -8.61
N THR A 190 -18.09 -16.43 -9.02
CA THR A 190 -18.86 -16.94 -10.16
C THR A 190 -18.83 -15.95 -11.32
N GLN A 191 -18.65 -16.45 -12.54
CA GLN A 191 -18.70 -15.66 -13.77
C GLN A 191 -19.67 -16.29 -14.76
N ASP A 192 -20.58 -15.51 -15.34
CA ASP A 192 -21.44 -15.99 -16.42
C ASP A 192 -20.74 -15.72 -17.76
N LEU A 193 -20.28 -16.78 -18.44
CA LEU A 193 -19.59 -16.73 -19.73
C LEU A 193 -20.37 -17.56 -20.75
N ASP A 194 -20.80 -16.92 -21.84
CA ASP A 194 -21.60 -17.54 -22.92
C ASP A 194 -22.84 -18.32 -22.42
N GLY A 195 -23.51 -17.79 -21.39
CA GLY A 195 -24.69 -18.42 -20.77
C GLY A 195 -24.38 -19.60 -19.85
N VAL A 196 -23.10 -19.89 -19.60
CA VAL A 196 -22.64 -20.91 -18.64
C VAL A 196 -22.11 -20.21 -17.40
N ARG A 197 -22.55 -20.66 -16.22
CA ARG A 197 -22.01 -20.18 -14.95
C ARG A 197 -20.72 -20.91 -14.61
N TRP A 198 -19.64 -20.17 -14.43
CA TRP A 198 -18.32 -20.65 -14.07
C TRP A 198 -18.02 -20.42 -12.60
N ALA A 199 -17.31 -21.35 -11.97
CA ALA A 199 -16.65 -21.14 -10.67
C ALA A 199 -15.14 -20.95 -10.92
N VAL A 200 -14.58 -19.85 -10.41
CA VAL A 200 -13.18 -19.47 -10.62
C VAL A 200 -12.58 -18.90 -9.32
N PRO A 201 -11.26 -18.95 -9.12
CA PRO A 201 -10.63 -18.33 -7.94
C PRO A 201 -10.87 -16.81 -7.93
N ASP A 202 -11.21 -16.26 -6.77
CA ASP A 202 -11.15 -14.81 -6.57
C ASP A 202 -9.68 -14.37 -6.60
N THR A 203 -9.37 -13.43 -7.49
CA THR A 203 -8.03 -12.88 -7.66
C THR A 203 -8.13 -11.39 -7.92
N MET A 204 -7.18 -10.62 -7.39
CA MET A 204 -7.28 -9.16 -7.45
C MET A 204 -5.92 -8.47 -7.42
N ILE A 205 -5.91 -7.23 -7.88
CA ILE A 205 -4.84 -6.28 -7.61
C ILE A 205 -5.42 -5.10 -6.85
N GLY A 206 -4.56 -4.36 -6.16
CA GLY A 206 -4.98 -3.12 -5.53
C GLY A 206 -3.93 -2.03 -5.54
N THR A 207 -4.36 -0.77 -5.48
CA THR A 207 -3.44 0.39 -5.49
C THR A 207 -2.83 0.70 -4.12
N ASP A 208 -2.94 -0.24 -3.16
CA ASP A 208 -2.23 -0.20 -1.88
C ASP A 208 -1.29 -1.40 -1.73
N SER A 209 -0.13 -1.15 -1.12
CA SER A 209 0.89 -2.18 -0.94
C SER A 209 0.43 -3.35 -0.08
N HIS A 210 -0.46 -3.15 0.90
CA HIS A 210 -0.92 -4.18 1.84
C HIS A 210 -2.17 -4.94 1.35
N THR A 211 -2.52 -4.78 0.08
CA THR A 211 -3.47 -5.67 -0.62
C THR A 211 -3.18 -7.16 -0.35
N PRO A 212 -1.91 -7.60 -0.15
CA PRO A 212 -1.61 -8.96 0.26
C PRO A 212 -2.30 -9.48 1.51
N MET A 213 -2.90 -8.63 2.35
CA MET A 213 -3.70 -9.05 3.50
C MET A 213 -4.81 -10.07 3.14
N ILE A 214 -5.36 -9.98 1.92
CA ILE A 214 -6.43 -10.89 1.47
C ILE A 214 -5.94 -12.32 1.21
N ASN A 215 -4.64 -12.52 1.00
CA ASN A 215 -4.08 -13.86 0.82
C ASN A 215 -4.12 -14.70 2.10
N GLY A 216 -4.37 -14.09 3.27
CA GLY A 216 -4.61 -14.81 4.53
C GLY A 216 -5.85 -15.72 4.50
N ILE A 217 -6.79 -15.45 3.58
CA ILE A 217 -7.98 -16.29 3.31
C ILE A 217 -7.91 -17.03 1.96
N GLY A 218 -6.75 -17.05 1.31
CA GLY A 218 -6.52 -17.81 0.07
C GLY A 218 -6.96 -17.13 -1.23
N VAL A 219 -7.22 -15.82 -1.21
CA VAL A 219 -7.45 -14.99 -2.41
C VAL A 219 -6.11 -14.46 -2.89
N LEU A 220 -5.70 -14.77 -4.13
CA LEU A 220 -4.43 -14.27 -4.66
C LEU A 220 -4.54 -12.78 -5.01
N GLY A 221 -3.79 -11.93 -4.30
CA GLY A 221 -3.70 -10.51 -4.66
C GLY A 221 -2.52 -9.74 -4.10
N TRP A 222 -2.15 -8.65 -4.77
CA TRP A 222 -0.99 -7.83 -4.41
C TRP A 222 -1.16 -6.36 -4.79
N GLY A 223 -0.23 -5.54 -4.27
CA GLY A 223 -0.18 -4.11 -4.52
C GLY A 223 0.47 -3.74 -5.86
N VAL A 224 -0.15 -2.83 -6.59
CA VAL A 224 0.33 -2.24 -7.85
C VAL A 224 0.32 -0.71 -7.79
N GLY A 225 0.97 -0.06 -8.77
CA GLY A 225 0.89 1.39 -8.96
C GLY A 225 -0.46 1.83 -9.56
N GLY A 226 -0.81 3.11 -9.42
CA GLY A 226 -2.04 3.67 -10.01
C GLY A 226 -2.12 3.46 -11.54
N LEU A 227 -1.02 3.70 -12.25
CA LEU A 227 -0.96 3.54 -13.71
C LEU A 227 -1.05 2.07 -14.16
N GLU A 228 -0.50 1.14 -13.37
CA GLU A 228 -0.65 -0.29 -13.62
C GLU A 228 -2.08 -0.75 -13.33
N ALA A 229 -2.75 -0.20 -12.31
CA ALA A 229 -4.18 -0.44 -12.14
C ALA A 229 -4.98 0.11 -13.32
N GLU A 230 -4.63 1.27 -13.87
CA GLU A 230 -5.29 1.86 -15.04
C GLU A 230 -5.18 0.99 -16.30
N THR A 231 -4.05 0.32 -16.57
CA THR A 231 -3.98 -0.61 -17.71
C THR A 231 -5.01 -1.74 -17.56
N VAL A 232 -5.16 -2.26 -16.35
CA VAL A 232 -6.09 -3.33 -16.02
C VAL A 232 -7.55 -2.83 -16.02
N LEU A 233 -7.81 -1.60 -15.59
CA LEU A 233 -9.14 -0.97 -15.74
C LEU A 233 -9.64 -1.08 -17.18
N PHE A 234 -8.75 -0.95 -18.18
CA PHE A 234 -9.11 -1.00 -19.60
C PHE A 234 -8.78 -2.34 -20.29
N GLY A 235 -8.68 -3.41 -19.50
CA GLY A 235 -8.63 -4.80 -20.00
C GLY A 235 -7.28 -5.24 -20.55
N MET A 236 -6.19 -4.56 -20.20
CA MET A 236 -4.84 -5.11 -20.40
C MET A 236 -4.52 -6.06 -19.23
N PRO A 237 -3.88 -7.22 -19.48
CA PRO A 237 -3.43 -8.07 -18.39
C PRO A 237 -2.25 -7.43 -17.65
N THR A 238 -2.02 -7.87 -16.42
CA THR A 238 -0.75 -7.65 -15.73
C THR A 238 0.25 -8.68 -16.25
N MET A 239 1.30 -8.22 -16.91
CA MET A 239 2.39 -9.11 -17.36
C MET A 239 3.32 -9.41 -16.19
N LEU A 240 3.49 -10.70 -15.88
CA LEU A 240 4.33 -11.18 -14.79
C LEU A 240 5.42 -12.09 -15.35
N ARG A 241 6.66 -11.87 -14.94
CA ARG A 241 7.63 -12.97 -14.93
C ARG A 241 7.12 -14.03 -13.94
N ILE A 242 7.15 -15.31 -14.32
CA ILE A 242 6.73 -16.39 -13.42
C ILE A 242 7.55 -16.27 -12.12
N PRO A 243 6.89 -16.04 -10.96
CA PRO A 243 7.60 -15.64 -9.76
C PRO A 243 8.38 -16.81 -9.16
N GLU A 244 9.50 -16.50 -8.51
CA GLU A 244 10.06 -17.40 -7.50
C GLU A 244 9.09 -17.50 -6.33
N VAL A 245 8.99 -18.68 -5.70
CA VAL A 245 8.11 -18.94 -4.57
C VAL A 245 8.91 -19.47 -3.40
N VAL A 246 8.98 -18.68 -2.33
CA VAL A 246 9.63 -19.05 -1.07
C VAL A 246 8.60 -19.70 -0.15
N GLY A 247 8.85 -20.94 0.25
CA GLY A 247 8.00 -21.69 1.17
C GLY A 247 8.36 -21.40 2.64
N VAL A 248 7.41 -20.94 3.44
CA VAL A 248 7.59 -20.77 4.89
C VAL A 248 6.88 -21.88 5.63
N LYS A 249 7.63 -22.85 6.14
CA LYS A 249 7.13 -23.98 6.91
C LYS A 249 6.87 -23.54 8.34
N LEU A 250 5.61 -23.53 8.76
CA LEU A 250 5.24 -23.29 10.15
C LEU A 250 5.10 -24.62 10.88
N THR A 251 5.76 -24.74 12.03
CA THR A 251 5.67 -25.91 12.91
C THR A 251 5.27 -25.48 14.33
N GLY A 252 4.90 -26.42 15.19
CA GLY A 252 4.49 -26.10 16.58
C GLY A 252 3.19 -25.30 16.66
N ARG A 253 3.01 -24.58 17.77
CA ARG A 253 1.86 -23.69 18.04
C ARG A 253 2.33 -22.47 18.83
N LEU A 254 1.69 -21.32 18.61
CA LEU A 254 1.94 -20.11 19.39
C LEU A 254 1.70 -20.37 20.88
N ARG A 255 2.59 -19.86 21.72
CA ARG A 255 2.47 -19.97 23.19
C ARG A 255 1.31 -19.10 23.71
N PRO A 256 0.69 -19.47 24.85
CA PRO A 256 -0.31 -18.64 25.51
C PRO A 256 0.13 -17.18 25.65
N GLY A 257 -0.72 -16.25 25.16
CA GLY A 257 -0.47 -14.82 25.24
C GLY A 257 0.40 -14.25 24.13
N VAL A 258 1.08 -15.06 23.30
CA VAL A 258 1.76 -14.61 22.08
C VAL A 258 0.71 -14.40 20.99
N THR A 259 0.83 -13.31 20.22
CA THR A 259 -0.20 -12.92 19.24
C THR A 259 0.26 -13.09 17.80
N ALA A 260 -0.68 -12.99 16.85
CA ALA A 260 -0.34 -12.93 15.44
C ALA A 260 0.53 -11.73 15.07
N THR A 261 0.49 -10.64 15.85
CA THR A 261 1.41 -9.51 15.68
C THR A 261 2.85 -9.96 15.90
N ASP A 262 3.11 -10.72 16.98
CA ASP A 262 4.44 -11.24 17.28
C ASP A 262 4.96 -12.17 16.17
N LEU A 263 4.06 -13.02 15.64
CA LEU A 263 4.35 -13.88 14.48
C LEU A 263 4.69 -13.05 13.24
N ALA A 264 3.88 -12.05 12.91
CA ALA A 264 4.09 -11.22 11.73
C ALA A 264 5.40 -10.44 11.80
N LEU A 265 5.77 -9.91 12.98
CA LEU A 265 7.07 -9.25 13.19
C LEU A 265 8.24 -10.24 13.06
N THR A 266 8.10 -11.45 13.60
CA THR A 266 9.12 -12.52 13.49
C THR A 266 9.33 -12.96 12.04
N VAL A 267 8.23 -13.20 11.31
CA VAL A 267 8.26 -13.52 9.88
C VAL A 267 8.90 -12.39 9.09
N THR A 268 8.55 -11.14 9.42
CA THR A 268 9.10 -9.95 8.74
C THR A 268 10.61 -9.88 8.87
N HIS A 269 11.12 -10.10 10.08
CA HIS A 269 12.55 -10.13 10.37
C HIS A 269 13.28 -11.21 9.56
N HIS A 270 12.86 -12.47 9.66
CA HIS A 270 13.56 -13.59 9.01
C HIS A 270 13.48 -13.54 7.48
N LEU A 271 12.33 -13.15 6.91
CA LEU A 271 12.21 -13.03 5.46
C LEU A 271 13.01 -11.85 4.91
N ARG A 272 13.22 -10.79 5.71
CA ARG A 272 14.10 -9.70 5.32
C ARG A 272 15.57 -10.12 5.34
N GLU A 273 15.98 -10.98 6.28
CA GLU A 273 17.32 -11.58 6.28
C GLU A 273 17.54 -12.51 5.08
N LEU A 274 16.50 -13.23 4.64
CA LEU A 274 16.55 -14.14 3.49
C LEU A 274 16.56 -13.43 2.12
N ASP A 275 16.21 -12.14 2.09
CA ASP A 275 15.97 -11.34 0.89
C ASP A 275 15.02 -12.02 -0.11
N VAL A 276 13.72 -11.80 0.10
CA VAL A 276 12.65 -12.30 -0.76
C VAL A 276 12.10 -11.23 -1.70
N THR A 277 12.89 -10.20 -2.00
CA THR A 277 12.48 -9.07 -2.83
C THR A 277 11.96 -9.55 -4.20
N GLY A 278 10.72 -9.20 -4.52
CA GLY A 278 10.07 -9.58 -5.79
C GLY A 278 9.57 -11.03 -5.86
N SER A 279 9.92 -11.88 -4.89
CA SER A 279 9.41 -13.25 -4.79
C SER A 279 7.97 -13.28 -4.27
N PHE A 280 7.29 -14.41 -4.49
CA PHE A 280 6.08 -14.76 -3.77
C PHE A 280 6.47 -15.57 -2.53
N VAL A 281 5.70 -15.44 -1.46
CA VAL A 281 5.83 -16.27 -0.26
C VAL A 281 4.57 -17.11 -0.12
N GLU A 282 4.72 -18.40 0.19
CA GLU A 282 3.61 -19.30 0.50
C GLU A 282 3.87 -19.99 1.85
N PHE A 283 2.89 -19.94 2.74
CA PHE A 283 2.97 -20.56 4.07
C PHE A 283 2.40 -21.98 4.03
N TYR A 284 3.14 -22.94 4.58
CA TYR A 284 2.76 -24.35 4.60
C TYR A 284 3.18 -25.05 5.91
N GLY A 285 2.85 -26.33 6.03
CA GLY A 285 3.21 -27.16 7.19
C GLY A 285 2.16 -27.15 8.32
N PRO A 286 2.36 -28.02 9.33
CA PRO A 286 1.35 -28.32 10.34
C PRO A 286 0.96 -27.14 11.23
N GLY A 287 1.86 -26.17 11.42
CA GLY A 287 1.61 -24.97 12.22
C GLY A 287 0.54 -24.05 11.61
N VAL A 288 0.38 -24.04 10.28
CA VAL A 288 -0.66 -23.24 9.59
C VAL A 288 -2.06 -23.62 10.05
N GLY A 289 -2.31 -24.93 10.24
CA GLY A 289 -3.61 -25.42 10.71
C GLY A 289 -3.95 -25.01 12.15
N GLY A 290 -2.98 -24.49 12.91
CA GLY A 290 -3.18 -23.95 14.24
C GLY A 290 -3.56 -22.46 14.28
N LEU A 291 -3.52 -21.76 13.14
CA LEU A 291 -3.80 -20.33 13.01
C LEU A 291 -5.19 -20.10 12.43
N SER A 292 -5.94 -19.14 12.99
CA SER A 292 -7.18 -18.63 12.41
C SER A 292 -6.92 -17.81 11.15
N ALA A 293 -7.95 -17.59 10.33
CA ALA A 293 -7.78 -16.79 9.12
C ALA A 293 -7.45 -15.31 9.42
N SER A 294 -7.96 -14.75 10.53
CA SER A 294 -7.59 -13.41 10.99
C SER A 294 -6.10 -13.31 11.31
N GLU A 295 -5.55 -14.31 12.03
CA GLU A 295 -4.12 -14.36 12.36
C GLU A 295 -3.25 -14.49 11.10
N ARG A 296 -3.68 -15.31 10.13
CA ARG A 296 -3.01 -15.42 8.82
C ARG A 296 -3.02 -14.10 8.06
N SER A 297 -4.15 -13.38 8.07
CA SER A 297 -4.25 -12.06 7.43
C SER A 297 -3.34 -11.00 8.06
N VAL A 298 -3.08 -11.06 9.38
CA VAL A 298 -2.08 -10.20 10.03
C VAL A 298 -0.69 -10.44 9.44
N VAL A 299 -0.30 -11.71 9.24
CA VAL A 299 1.00 -12.10 8.65
C VAL A 299 1.07 -11.74 7.15
N ALA A 300 0.01 -12.03 6.40
CA ALA A 300 -0.08 -11.75 4.96
C ALA A 300 -0.05 -10.23 4.67
N ASN A 301 -0.62 -9.40 5.55
CA ASN A 301 -0.61 -7.95 5.44
C ASN A 301 0.82 -7.38 5.34
N MET A 302 1.76 -7.94 6.11
CA MET A 302 3.14 -7.46 6.20
C MET A 302 4.03 -7.85 5.00
N ALA A 303 3.47 -8.42 3.93
CA ALA A 303 4.25 -8.80 2.75
C ALA A 303 5.16 -7.72 2.16
N PRO A 304 4.71 -6.47 2.03
CA PRO A 304 5.58 -5.39 1.58
C PRO A 304 6.75 -5.13 2.52
N GLU A 305 6.57 -5.33 3.83
CA GLU A 305 7.59 -5.06 4.85
C GLU A 305 8.69 -6.12 4.87
N TYR A 306 8.41 -7.38 4.54
CA TYR A 306 9.45 -8.38 4.25
C TYR A 306 9.96 -8.38 2.81
N GLY A 307 9.37 -7.58 1.91
CA GLY A 307 9.82 -7.38 0.53
C GLY A 307 9.20 -8.33 -0.50
N ALA A 308 8.31 -9.23 -0.08
CA ALA A 308 7.61 -10.12 -1.01
C ALA A 308 6.51 -9.38 -1.78
N THR A 309 6.21 -9.86 -2.98
CA THR A 309 5.04 -9.38 -3.73
C THR A 309 3.74 -9.78 -3.05
N THR A 310 3.71 -10.97 -2.42
CA THR A 310 2.57 -11.50 -1.66
C THR A 310 3.05 -12.48 -0.59
N GLY A 311 2.21 -12.72 0.43
CA GLY A 311 2.38 -13.77 1.44
C GLY A 311 1.09 -14.59 1.55
N PHE A 312 1.09 -15.80 1.00
CA PHE A 312 -0.11 -16.57 0.71
C PHE A 312 -0.36 -17.74 1.66
N PHE A 313 -1.60 -17.85 2.15
CA PHE A 313 -2.08 -19.01 2.91
C PHE A 313 -3.13 -19.76 2.10
N PRO A 314 -2.92 -21.05 1.78
CA PRO A 314 -3.92 -21.84 1.07
C PRO A 314 -5.25 -21.99 1.82
N VAL A 315 -6.34 -22.19 1.08
CA VAL A 315 -7.71 -22.29 1.61
C VAL A 315 -7.88 -23.56 2.44
N ASP A 316 -8.44 -23.44 3.64
CA ASP A 316 -8.76 -24.57 4.51
C ASP A 316 -10.04 -24.32 5.33
N ALA A 317 -10.27 -25.15 6.36
CA ALA A 317 -11.42 -25.01 7.25
C ALA A 317 -11.46 -23.65 7.99
N ALA A 318 -10.30 -23.08 8.37
CA ALA A 318 -10.26 -21.79 9.03
C ALA A 318 -10.71 -20.65 8.10
N THR A 319 -10.43 -20.75 6.79
CA THR A 319 -11.00 -19.84 5.79
C THR A 319 -12.52 -19.95 5.75
N VAL A 320 -13.08 -21.16 5.70
CA VAL A 320 -14.54 -21.37 5.69
C VAL A 320 -15.19 -20.85 6.98
N ASP A 321 -14.54 -21.07 8.13
CA ASP A 321 -15.00 -20.55 9.42
C ASP A 321 -15.00 -19.02 9.47
N TYR A 322 -14.00 -18.37 8.87
CA TYR A 322 -13.96 -16.91 8.75
C TYR A 322 -15.09 -16.37 7.87
N LEU A 323 -15.35 -16.99 6.71
CA LEU A 323 -16.46 -16.61 5.84
C LEU A 323 -17.81 -16.78 6.57
N ARG A 324 -17.98 -17.84 7.36
CA ARG A 324 -19.17 -18.03 8.19
C ARG A 324 -19.29 -16.96 9.28
N MET A 325 -18.19 -16.67 9.97
CA MET A 325 -18.12 -15.63 11.01
C MET A 325 -18.51 -14.26 10.46
N THR A 326 -18.14 -13.95 9.23
CA THR A 326 -18.45 -12.67 8.56
C THR A 326 -19.80 -12.69 7.82
N GLY A 327 -20.62 -13.72 8.03
CA GLY A 327 -21.99 -13.77 7.52
C GLY A 327 -22.14 -14.15 6.05
N ARG A 328 -21.15 -14.84 5.46
CA ARG A 328 -21.30 -15.36 4.09
C ARG A 328 -22.32 -16.48 4.02
N SER A 329 -22.99 -16.55 2.88
CA SER A 329 -24.08 -17.50 2.65
C SER A 329 -23.58 -18.94 2.65
N GLN A 330 -24.40 -19.86 3.13
CA GLN A 330 -24.09 -21.29 3.15
C GLN A 330 -23.70 -21.82 1.75
N ALA A 331 -24.36 -21.36 0.69
CA ALA A 331 -24.02 -21.71 -0.68
C ALA A 331 -22.61 -21.29 -1.09
N SER A 332 -22.15 -20.10 -0.66
CA SER A 332 -20.78 -19.63 -0.89
C SER A 332 -19.77 -20.49 -0.13
N LEU A 333 -20.05 -20.84 1.12
CA LEU A 333 -19.18 -21.71 1.92
C LEU A 333 -18.98 -23.08 1.25
N GLU A 334 -20.09 -23.70 0.81
CA GLU A 334 -20.07 -24.99 0.13
C GLU A 334 -19.32 -24.92 -1.20
N LEU A 335 -19.54 -23.86 -1.98
CA LEU A 335 -18.83 -23.65 -3.25
C LEU A 335 -17.33 -23.55 -3.06
N VAL A 336 -16.87 -22.74 -2.09
CA VAL A 336 -15.44 -22.58 -1.77
C VAL A 336 -14.83 -23.92 -1.39
N GLU A 337 -15.45 -24.65 -0.46
CA GLU A 337 -14.91 -25.94 -0.01
C GLU A 337 -14.85 -26.96 -1.16
N HIS A 338 -15.94 -27.12 -1.92
CA HIS A 338 -16.02 -28.13 -2.97
C HIS A 338 -15.07 -27.81 -4.14
N TYR A 339 -15.03 -26.54 -4.58
CA TYR A 339 -14.15 -26.09 -5.64
C TYR A 339 -12.68 -26.28 -5.27
N CYS A 340 -12.25 -25.77 -4.10
CA CYS A 340 -10.85 -25.83 -3.70
C CYS A 340 -10.37 -27.27 -3.49
N ARG A 341 -11.20 -28.15 -2.92
CA ARG A 341 -10.89 -29.59 -2.80
C ARG A 341 -10.78 -30.27 -4.16
N ARG A 342 -11.71 -29.97 -5.08
CA ARG A 342 -11.74 -30.59 -6.42
C ARG A 342 -10.57 -30.13 -7.30
N ASN A 343 -10.07 -28.91 -7.10
CA ASN A 343 -9.12 -28.27 -8.00
C ASN A 343 -7.69 -28.12 -7.42
N ALA A 344 -7.32 -28.97 -6.45
CA ALA A 344 -5.99 -28.95 -5.82
C ALA A 344 -5.59 -27.59 -5.23
N MET A 345 -6.53 -26.84 -4.67
CA MET A 345 -6.29 -25.55 -3.99
C MET A 345 -6.59 -25.60 -2.49
N TRP A 346 -7.14 -26.71 -2.00
CA TRP A 346 -7.35 -26.96 -0.57
C TRP A 346 -6.03 -27.29 0.12
N PHE A 347 -5.80 -26.69 1.29
CA PHE A 347 -4.59 -26.87 2.09
C PHE A 347 -4.46 -28.31 2.60
N ASP A 348 -3.27 -28.88 2.44
CA ASP A 348 -2.87 -30.13 3.08
C ASP A 348 -1.65 -29.84 3.98
N PRO A 349 -1.79 -29.99 5.32
CA PRO A 349 -0.70 -29.75 6.27
C PRO A 349 0.54 -30.64 6.05
N ALA A 350 0.39 -31.77 5.36
CA ALA A 350 1.48 -32.69 5.06
C ALA A 350 2.09 -32.48 3.66
N ALA A 351 1.50 -31.61 2.83
CA ALA A 351 2.02 -31.36 1.49
C ALA A 351 3.34 -30.58 1.54
N GLU A 352 4.30 -31.04 0.74
CA GLU A 352 5.58 -30.36 0.53
C GLU A 352 5.76 -30.10 -0.98
N PRO A 353 5.09 -29.08 -1.55
CA PRO A 353 5.30 -28.71 -2.94
C PRO A 353 6.72 -28.19 -3.15
N ARG A 354 7.16 -28.15 -4.41
CA ARG A 354 8.46 -27.61 -4.78
C ARG A 354 8.45 -26.10 -4.58
N TYR A 355 9.31 -25.60 -3.70
CA TYR A 355 9.60 -24.18 -3.54
C TYR A 355 10.98 -23.83 -4.10
N THR A 356 11.20 -22.56 -4.45
CA THR A 356 12.51 -22.02 -4.83
C THR A 356 13.49 -22.14 -3.66
N ARG A 357 13.04 -21.66 -2.49
CA ARG A 357 13.75 -21.67 -1.20
C ARG A 357 12.75 -21.97 -0.10
N THR A 358 13.24 -22.48 1.04
CA THR A 358 12.40 -22.75 2.20
C THR A 358 12.97 -22.15 3.46
N LEU A 359 12.10 -21.63 4.33
CA LEU A 359 12.39 -21.18 5.68
C LEU A 359 11.49 -21.96 6.64
N GLU A 360 12.01 -22.43 7.77
CA GLU A 360 11.21 -23.06 8.82
C GLU A 360 11.11 -22.15 10.05
N ILE A 361 9.91 -22.02 10.61
CA ILE A 361 9.63 -21.25 11.82
C ILE A 361 8.83 -22.12 12.79
N ASP A 362 9.42 -22.38 13.96
CA ASP A 362 8.72 -22.99 15.09
C ASP A 362 7.92 -21.94 15.85
N LEU A 363 6.59 -22.04 15.78
CA LEU A 363 5.67 -21.13 16.45
C LEU A 363 5.82 -21.18 17.99
N ALA A 364 6.30 -22.28 18.56
CA ALA A 364 6.54 -22.37 20.00
C ALA A 364 7.76 -21.54 20.44
N GLY A 365 8.67 -21.21 19.51
CA GLY A 365 9.84 -20.36 19.76
C GLY A 365 9.51 -18.87 19.84
N ILE A 366 8.35 -18.44 19.34
CA ILE A 366 7.96 -17.03 19.29
C ILE A 366 7.61 -16.51 20.70
N ALA A 367 8.02 -15.28 20.98
CA ALA A 367 7.80 -14.55 22.23
C ALA A 367 7.10 -13.20 21.96
N TRP A 368 6.89 -12.39 23.00
CA TRP A 368 6.41 -11.03 22.82
C TRP A 368 7.47 -10.13 22.20
N HIS A 369 7.12 -9.51 21.09
CA HIS A 369 8.02 -8.70 20.30
C HIS A 369 7.48 -7.30 20.06
N VAL A 370 8.42 -6.41 19.81
CA VAL A 370 8.18 -5.09 19.24
C VAL A 370 9.14 -4.92 18.06
N ALA A 371 8.85 -4.01 17.13
CA ALA A 371 9.79 -3.68 16.06
C ALA A 371 10.07 -2.18 16.00
N GLY A 372 11.35 -1.79 15.93
CA GLY A 372 11.76 -0.39 15.84
C GLY A 372 13.16 -0.07 16.39
N PRO A 373 13.51 1.22 16.59
CA PRO A 373 12.61 2.38 16.56
C PRO A 373 12.42 3.02 15.18
N ARG A 374 12.98 2.44 14.10
CA ARG A 374 12.98 3.08 12.78
C ARG A 374 12.56 2.20 11.60
N ARG A 375 12.53 0.87 11.74
CA ARG A 375 12.17 -0.03 10.63
C ARG A 375 11.33 -1.21 11.11
N PRO A 376 10.44 -1.77 10.25
CA PRO A 376 9.56 -2.87 10.65
C PRO A 376 10.28 -4.20 10.91
N GLN A 377 11.45 -4.40 10.29
CA GLN A 377 12.28 -5.59 10.46
C GLN A 377 13.22 -5.53 11.68
N ASP A 378 13.28 -4.41 12.39
CA ASP A 378 14.12 -4.22 13.58
C ASP A 378 13.46 -4.90 14.79
N LEU A 379 13.40 -6.24 14.77
CA LEU A 379 12.77 -7.06 15.80
C LEU A 379 13.52 -6.97 17.13
N LEU A 380 12.75 -6.77 18.20
CA LEU A 380 13.26 -6.66 19.57
C LEU A 380 12.33 -7.42 20.51
N ASN A 381 12.88 -7.92 21.62
CA ASN A 381 12.03 -8.28 22.75
C ASN A 381 11.32 -7.01 23.28
N TYR A 382 10.09 -7.15 23.76
CA TYR A 382 9.33 -6.01 24.30
C TYR A 382 10.02 -5.29 25.47
N GLY A 383 10.92 -5.94 26.21
CA GLY A 383 11.72 -5.31 27.27
C GLY A 383 12.91 -4.48 26.78
N ASP A 384 13.30 -4.59 25.51
CA ASP A 384 14.55 -4.02 24.98
C ASP A 384 14.39 -2.62 24.35
N THR A 385 13.22 -1.98 24.46
CA THR A 385 12.98 -0.63 23.90
C THR A 385 13.98 0.39 24.44
N ALA A 386 14.31 0.33 25.73
CA ALA A 386 15.29 1.20 26.38
C ALA A 386 16.68 1.06 25.76
N ALA A 387 17.13 -0.17 25.53
CA ALA A 387 18.43 -0.44 24.91
C ALA A 387 18.48 0.04 23.46
N ALA A 388 17.39 -0.11 22.71
CA ALA A 388 17.28 0.41 21.35
C ALA A 388 17.28 1.94 21.30
N LEU A 389 16.59 2.61 22.22
CA LEU A 389 16.56 4.07 22.34
C LEU A 389 17.89 4.64 22.83
N ALA A 390 18.60 3.96 23.72
CA ALA A 390 19.94 4.37 24.16
C ALA A 390 20.92 4.48 22.99
N LYS A 391 20.82 3.59 21.98
CA LYS A 391 21.62 3.63 20.76
C LYS A 391 21.34 4.84 19.86
N VAL A 392 20.20 5.54 20.05
CA VAL A 392 19.91 6.80 19.34
C VAL A 392 20.85 7.92 19.80
N GLY A 393 21.44 7.81 21.01
CA GLY A 393 22.44 8.77 21.50
C GLY A 393 21.87 10.15 21.83
N PHE A 394 20.55 10.27 22.03
CA PHE A 394 19.93 11.53 22.42
C PHE A 394 20.39 11.95 23.83
N GLN A 395 20.78 13.21 23.97
CA GLN A 395 21.12 13.85 25.25
C GLN A 395 20.26 15.10 25.40
N PRO A 396 19.40 15.19 26.43
CA PRO A 396 18.59 16.37 26.67
C PRO A 396 19.47 17.62 26.84
N ALA A 397 19.10 18.73 26.20
CA ALA A 397 19.75 20.02 26.40
C ALA A 397 19.50 20.58 27.81
N GLN A 398 18.36 20.21 28.40
CA GLN A 398 17.95 20.54 29.76
C GLN A 398 17.06 19.44 30.32
N ALA A 399 17.06 19.27 31.64
CA ALA A 399 16.11 18.37 32.30
C ALA A 399 14.68 18.92 32.14
N GLY A 400 13.78 18.11 31.61
CA GLY A 400 12.36 18.44 31.44
C GLY A 400 11.47 17.72 32.46
N GLU A 401 10.19 18.12 32.51
CA GLU A 401 9.15 17.43 33.29
C GLU A 401 8.74 16.09 32.67
N LEU A 402 8.95 15.91 31.36
CA LEU A 402 8.67 14.67 30.64
C LEU A 402 9.88 13.72 30.71
N PRO A 403 9.64 12.40 30.55
CA PRO A 403 10.71 11.42 30.32
C PRO A 403 11.64 11.84 29.18
N LYS A 404 12.82 11.22 29.13
CA LYS A 404 13.78 11.42 28.04
C LYS A 404 13.17 11.02 26.68
N HIS A 405 12.45 9.91 26.66
CA HIS A 405 11.74 9.39 25.48
C HIS A 405 10.26 9.15 25.80
N PRO A 406 9.45 10.23 25.93
CA PRO A 406 8.05 10.10 26.28
C PRO A 406 7.29 9.43 25.14
N VAL A 407 6.31 8.60 25.48
CA VAL A 407 5.34 8.10 24.50
C VAL A 407 4.42 9.25 24.13
N ALA A 408 4.59 9.82 22.93
CA ALA A 408 3.76 10.93 22.46
C ALA A 408 2.45 10.46 21.85
N ILE A 409 2.48 9.30 21.17
CA ILE A 409 1.31 8.71 20.51
C ILE A 409 1.23 7.24 20.91
N ALA A 410 0.06 6.80 21.34
CA ALA A 410 -0.27 5.39 21.55
C ALA A 410 -1.53 5.04 20.73
N ALA A 411 -1.36 4.38 19.59
CA ALA A 411 -2.44 4.20 18.62
C ALA A 411 -2.73 2.72 18.33
N ILE A 412 -3.93 2.28 18.69
CA ILE A 412 -4.51 1.04 18.16
C ILE A 412 -5.12 1.41 16.80
N THR A 413 -4.41 1.07 15.73
CA THR A 413 -4.70 1.49 14.35
C THR A 413 -4.33 0.37 13.38
N SER A 414 -4.48 0.64 12.08
CA SER A 414 -4.18 -0.25 10.94
C SER A 414 -5.13 -1.43 10.77
N CYS A 415 -5.42 -1.74 9.50
CA CYS A 415 -6.06 -3.00 9.12
C CYS A 415 -5.28 -4.23 9.61
N THR A 416 -3.95 -4.16 9.73
CA THR A 416 -3.07 -5.28 10.13
C THR A 416 -3.59 -5.98 11.38
N ASN A 417 -3.85 -5.22 12.46
CA ASN A 417 -4.19 -5.78 13.77
C ASN A 417 -5.66 -5.54 14.15
N THR A 418 -6.30 -4.50 13.62
CA THR A 418 -7.68 -4.17 14.02
C THR A 418 -8.75 -4.96 13.26
N SER A 419 -8.36 -5.74 12.25
CA SER A 419 -9.25 -6.69 11.55
C SER A 419 -9.33 -8.05 12.24
N ASP A 420 -8.52 -8.27 13.28
CA ASP A 420 -8.62 -9.44 14.14
C ASP A 420 -9.40 -9.05 15.42
N PRO A 421 -10.66 -9.49 15.57
CA PRO A 421 -11.44 -9.18 16.75
C PRO A 421 -10.80 -9.72 18.04
N GLY A 422 -10.06 -10.83 17.99
CA GLY A 422 -9.34 -11.38 19.14
C GLY A 422 -8.29 -10.43 19.70
N LEU A 423 -7.54 -9.73 18.82
CA LEU A 423 -6.56 -8.73 19.24
C LEU A 423 -7.22 -7.51 19.91
N LEU A 424 -8.37 -7.06 19.39
CA LEU A 424 -9.12 -5.95 20.01
C LEU A 424 -9.75 -6.35 21.35
N ILE A 425 -10.27 -7.57 21.46
CA ILE A 425 -10.78 -8.12 22.73
C ILE A 425 -9.64 -8.22 23.75
N ALA A 426 -8.45 -8.69 23.36
CA ALA A 426 -7.29 -8.74 24.24
C ALA A 426 -6.89 -7.33 24.74
N ALA A 427 -6.87 -6.33 23.85
CA ALA A 427 -6.62 -4.94 24.24
C ALA A 427 -7.68 -4.42 25.24
N GLY A 428 -8.96 -4.68 24.97
CA GLY A 428 -10.05 -4.29 25.86
C GLY A 428 -9.96 -4.96 27.24
N LEU A 429 -9.59 -6.24 27.31
CA LEU A 429 -9.41 -6.94 28.58
C LEU A 429 -8.23 -6.40 29.39
N LEU A 430 -7.14 -6.02 28.72
CA LEU A 430 -6.03 -5.32 29.37
C LEU A 430 -6.49 -3.97 29.92
N ALA A 431 -7.25 -3.20 29.13
CA ALA A 431 -7.85 -1.93 29.57
C ALA A 431 -8.78 -2.12 30.78
N ARG A 432 -9.61 -3.17 30.80
CA ARG A 432 -10.46 -3.52 31.94
C ARG A 432 -9.65 -3.75 33.21
N LYS A 433 -8.58 -4.54 33.14
CA LYS A 433 -7.70 -4.82 34.27
C LYS A 433 -7.03 -3.53 34.76
N ALA A 434 -6.52 -2.70 33.83
CA ALA A 434 -5.93 -1.40 34.15
C ALA A 434 -6.92 -0.46 34.84
N ARG A 435 -8.15 -0.33 34.31
CA ARG A 435 -9.23 0.46 34.90
C ARG A 435 -9.59 -0.04 36.31
N SER A 436 -9.71 -1.35 36.50
CA SER A 436 -10.04 -1.94 37.80
C SER A 436 -8.98 -1.66 38.89
N LEU A 437 -7.75 -1.39 38.47
CA LEU A 437 -6.62 -1.03 39.33
C LEU A 437 -6.42 0.49 39.44
N GLY A 438 -7.30 1.30 38.81
CA GLY A 438 -7.25 2.76 38.85
C GLY A 438 -6.10 3.37 38.05
N LEU A 439 -5.59 2.66 37.04
CA LEU A 439 -4.55 3.18 36.14
C LEU A 439 -5.16 4.09 35.07
N SER A 440 -4.39 5.10 34.65
CA SER A 440 -4.79 6.03 33.59
C SER A 440 -3.58 6.47 32.76
N VAL A 441 -3.80 6.81 31.49
CA VAL A 441 -2.73 7.28 30.62
C VAL A 441 -2.28 8.69 31.01
N PRO A 442 -0.97 9.00 30.98
CA PRO A 442 -0.49 10.35 31.24
C PRO A 442 -1.01 11.36 30.21
N GLN A 443 -1.26 12.60 30.64
CA GLN A 443 -1.88 13.66 29.82
C GLN A 443 -1.11 14.06 28.55
N TRP A 444 0.18 13.74 28.47
CA TRP A 444 0.99 14.04 27.28
C TRP A 444 0.83 12.99 26.17
N VAL A 445 0.29 11.80 26.49
CA VAL A 445 0.11 10.69 25.55
C VAL A 445 -1.17 10.91 24.74
N LYS A 446 -1.02 11.01 23.42
CA LYS A 446 -2.16 11.03 22.49
C LYS A 446 -2.61 9.61 22.17
N THR A 447 -3.71 9.18 22.77
CA THR A 447 -4.28 7.84 22.59
C THR A 447 -5.31 7.79 21.47
N SER A 448 -5.41 6.67 20.74
CA SER A 448 -6.46 6.50 19.73
C SER A 448 -6.80 5.03 19.47
N LEU A 449 -8.08 4.74 19.25
CA LEU A 449 -8.57 3.49 18.68
C LEU A 449 -9.23 3.77 17.33
N ALA A 450 -8.66 3.27 16.25
CA ALA A 450 -9.20 3.39 14.90
C ALA A 450 -9.41 1.99 14.31
N PRO A 451 -10.58 1.36 14.54
CA PRO A 451 -10.85 0.02 14.03
C PRO A 451 -10.96 0.01 12.50
N GLY A 452 -10.51 -1.08 11.88
CA GLY A 452 -10.67 -1.30 10.44
C GLY A 452 -12.10 -1.60 10.01
N SER A 453 -12.96 -2.00 10.95
CA SER A 453 -14.36 -2.38 10.72
C SER A 453 -15.33 -1.59 11.61
N PRO A 454 -16.46 -1.10 11.09
CA PRO A 454 -17.53 -0.56 11.93
C PRO A 454 -18.12 -1.59 12.90
N ALA A 455 -18.08 -2.89 12.55
CA ALA A 455 -18.56 -3.98 13.42
C ALA A 455 -17.77 -4.09 14.74
N ALA A 456 -16.56 -3.54 14.79
CA ALA A 456 -15.75 -3.49 16.00
C ALA A 456 -16.42 -2.75 17.14
N ALA A 457 -17.16 -1.68 16.85
CA ALA A 457 -17.92 -0.99 17.88
C ALA A 457 -18.98 -1.90 18.50
N SER A 458 -19.67 -2.71 17.68
CA SER A 458 -20.73 -3.60 18.14
C SER A 458 -20.21 -4.75 18.99
N TYR A 459 -19.17 -5.47 18.54
CA TYR A 459 -18.63 -6.57 19.36
C TYR A 459 -17.91 -6.09 20.61
N LEU A 460 -17.19 -4.95 20.58
CA LEU A 460 -16.56 -4.40 21.79
C LEU A 460 -17.62 -3.93 22.81
N ARG A 461 -18.74 -3.36 22.33
CA ARG A 461 -19.87 -2.98 23.19
C ARG A 461 -20.51 -4.20 23.83
N ARG A 462 -20.81 -5.23 23.03
CA ARG A 462 -21.41 -6.49 23.50
C ARG A 462 -20.49 -7.26 24.46
N ALA A 463 -19.17 -7.16 24.28
CA ALA A 463 -18.17 -7.69 25.22
C ALA A 463 -18.09 -6.89 26.54
N GLY A 464 -18.70 -5.70 26.60
CA GLY A 464 -18.58 -4.77 27.73
C GLY A 464 -17.17 -4.20 27.88
N LEU A 465 -16.49 -3.89 26.76
CA LEU A 465 -15.09 -3.44 26.75
C LEU A 465 -14.91 -2.02 26.22
N LEU A 466 -15.92 -1.39 25.59
CA LEU A 466 -15.79 -0.01 25.11
C LEU A 466 -15.55 0.99 26.24
N ASP A 467 -16.31 0.90 27.34
CA ASP A 467 -16.12 1.78 28.50
C ASP A 467 -14.77 1.55 29.18
N ASP A 468 -14.27 0.31 29.14
CA ASP A 468 -12.96 -0.03 29.68
C ASP A 468 -11.84 0.60 28.85
N LEU A 469 -11.93 0.54 27.52
CA LEU A 469 -11.01 1.20 26.58
C LEU A 469 -11.06 2.72 26.72
N SER A 470 -12.26 3.31 26.77
CA SER A 470 -12.48 4.75 26.96
C SER A 470 -11.89 5.25 28.28
N ALA A 471 -12.05 4.50 29.38
CA ALA A 471 -11.51 4.87 30.69
C ALA A 471 -9.98 5.00 30.72
N VAL A 472 -9.27 4.32 29.82
CA VAL A 472 -7.81 4.45 29.65
C VAL A 472 -7.42 5.26 28.41
N GLY A 473 -8.36 6.03 27.84
CA GLY A 473 -8.15 7.00 26.76
C GLY A 473 -8.27 6.46 25.34
N PHE A 474 -8.64 5.20 25.14
CA PHE A 474 -8.73 4.57 23.81
C PHE A 474 -10.16 4.61 23.25
N ASP A 475 -10.73 5.81 23.18
CA ASP A 475 -11.99 6.04 22.47
C ASP A 475 -11.85 5.80 20.96
N ILE A 476 -12.95 5.38 20.33
CA ILE A 476 -13.02 5.26 18.87
C ILE A 476 -12.91 6.66 18.25
N VAL A 477 -11.85 6.88 17.46
CA VAL A 477 -11.59 8.15 16.78
C VAL A 477 -12.14 8.20 15.35
N GLY A 478 -12.65 7.06 14.87
CA GLY A 478 -13.27 6.84 13.55
C GLY A 478 -12.79 5.55 12.90
N PHE A 479 -13.28 5.27 11.69
CA PHE A 479 -13.02 4.03 10.95
C PHE A 479 -12.23 4.35 9.67
N GLY A 480 -10.91 4.30 9.77
CA GLY A 480 -10.00 4.65 8.68
C GLY A 480 -8.52 4.47 9.06
N CYS A 481 -7.61 4.66 8.11
CA CYS A 481 -6.18 4.40 8.27
C CYS A 481 -5.52 5.29 9.35
N THR A 482 -5.98 6.54 9.50
CA THR A 482 -5.57 7.46 10.58
C THR A 482 -4.06 7.49 10.86
N THR A 483 -3.62 7.15 12.07
CA THR A 483 -2.22 7.14 12.49
C THR A 483 -1.35 6.20 11.67
N CYS A 484 -1.88 5.08 11.17
CA CYS A 484 -1.12 4.11 10.36
C CYS A 484 -0.58 4.72 9.05
N ILE A 485 -1.33 5.63 8.44
CA ILE A 485 -0.91 6.31 7.19
C ILE A 485 -0.15 7.62 7.45
N GLY A 486 -0.01 8.03 8.72
CA GLY A 486 0.61 9.29 9.08
C GLY A 486 -0.36 10.46 9.26
N ASN A 487 -1.65 10.17 9.54
CA ASN A 487 -2.66 11.18 9.88
C ASN A 487 -3.08 11.16 11.37
N PRO A 488 -2.15 11.18 12.34
CA PRO A 488 -2.50 11.20 13.76
C PRO A 488 -2.98 12.58 14.24
N GLY A 489 -3.08 13.60 13.37
CA GLY A 489 -3.32 14.99 13.79
C GLY A 489 -2.18 15.59 14.63
N PRO A 490 -2.36 16.79 15.21
CA PRO A 490 -1.29 17.50 15.91
C PRO A 490 -0.85 16.80 17.21
N LEU A 491 0.44 16.91 17.55
CA LEU A 491 0.99 16.50 18.85
C LEU A 491 0.46 17.39 19.99
N THR A 492 0.43 16.81 21.19
CA THR A 492 0.03 17.52 22.40
C THR A 492 0.98 18.69 22.70
N GLU A 493 0.47 19.76 23.30
CA GLU A 493 1.28 20.94 23.65
C GLU A 493 2.50 20.58 24.52
N PRO A 494 2.42 19.72 25.55
CA PRO A 494 3.59 19.33 26.34
C PRO A 494 4.69 18.67 25.50
N ILE A 495 4.32 17.81 24.54
CA ILE A 495 5.28 17.14 23.67
C ILE A 495 5.94 18.15 22.73
N ARG A 496 5.18 19.07 22.12
CA ARG A 496 5.73 20.10 21.24
C ARG A 496 6.74 20.98 21.98
N GLN A 497 6.38 21.50 23.16
CA GLN A 497 7.29 22.32 23.97
C GLN A 497 8.56 21.58 24.40
N ALA A 498 8.45 20.29 24.74
CA ALA A 498 9.61 19.50 25.14
C ALA A 498 10.56 19.23 23.96
N GLN A 499 10.03 19.04 22.74
CA GLN A 499 10.83 18.88 21.53
C GLN A 499 11.49 20.19 21.10
N ASP A 500 10.75 21.30 21.11
CA ASP A 500 11.28 22.64 20.75
C ASP A 500 12.45 23.05 21.65
N ARG A 501 12.40 22.65 22.93
CA ARG A 501 13.46 22.90 23.91
C ARG A 501 14.57 21.85 23.92
N HIS A 502 14.50 20.84 23.04
CA HIS A 502 15.39 19.68 23.04
C HIS A 502 15.51 18.99 24.42
N ALA A 503 14.43 18.99 25.21
CA ALA A 503 14.38 18.35 26.53
C ALA A 503 14.01 16.85 26.44
N SER A 504 13.26 16.48 25.40
CA SER A 504 12.83 15.10 25.16
C SER A 504 12.89 14.77 23.67
N LYS A 505 13.04 13.48 23.36
CA LYS A 505 12.89 12.95 22.00
C LYS A 505 11.73 11.96 21.98
N ALA A 506 10.56 12.44 21.54
CA ALA A 506 9.30 11.70 21.63
C ALA A 506 9.25 10.45 20.74
N VAL A 507 8.45 9.46 21.18
CA VAL A 507 8.29 8.16 20.51
C VAL A 507 6.81 7.90 20.23
N ALA A 508 6.48 7.39 19.04
CA ALA A 508 5.15 6.84 18.75
C ALA A 508 5.12 5.33 18.91
N ILE A 509 4.04 4.81 19.46
CA ILE A 509 3.81 3.37 19.62
C ILE A 509 2.47 3.04 18.97
N LEU A 510 2.47 2.06 18.07
CA LEU A 510 1.29 1.76 17.27
C LEU A 510 1.16 0.29 16.90
N SER A 511 -0.08 -0.17 16.70
CA SER A 511 -0.39 -1.48 16.11
C SER A 511 -0.40 -1.45 14.58
N GLY A 512 0.45 -0.61 13.99
CA GLY A 512 0.61 -0.48 12.53
C GLY A 512 1.52 -1.54 11.93
N ASN A 513 2.03 -1.25 10.74
CA ASN A 513 3.01 -2.08 10.02
C ASN A 513 4.25 -1.29 9.58
N ARG A 514 4.25 0.04 9.65
CA ARG A 514 5.38 0.91 9.29
C ARG A 514 5.71 1.91 10.39
N ASN A 515 7.02 2.08 10.62
CA ASN A 515 7.62 2.92 11.67
C ASN A 515 8.87 3.68 11.17
N PHE A 516 8.95 3.95 9.87
CA PHE A 516 10.02 4.78 9.30
C PHE A 516 10.01 6.19 9.91
N PRO A 517 11.16 6.87 10.06
CA PRO A 517 11.20 8.24 10.57
C PRO A 517 10.27 9.18 9.81
N GLY A 518 9.44 9.96 10.53
CA GLY A 518 8.45 10.86 9.93
C GLY A 518 7.19 10.20 9.39
N ARG A 519 7.11 8.86 9.36
CA ARG A 519 5.96 8.12 8.81
C ARG A 519 4.71 8.23 9.67
N VAL A 520 4.85 8.08 10.99
CA VAL A 520 3.73 8.08 11.92
C VAL A 520 3.25 9.51 12.19
N HIS A 521 4.21 10.43 12.37
CA HIS A 521 3.98 11.87 12.47
C HIS A 521 5.22 12.58 11.91
N PRO A 522 5.10 13.68 11.15
CA PRO A 522 6.26 14.39 10.56
C PRO A 522 7.30 14.83 11.59
N ASP A 523 6.86 15.19 12.80
CA ASP A 523 7.73 15.60 13.91
C ASP A 523 8.27 14.44 14.77
N LEU A 524 8.00 13.17 14.44
CA LEU A 524 8.47 12.02 15.21
C LEU A 524 9.40 11.13 14.37
N GLU A 525 10.65 11.00 14.81
CA GLU A 525 11.66 10.15 14.16
C GLU A 525 11.71 8.72 14.69
N LEU A 526 11.08 8.45 15.84
CA LEU A 526 11.18 7.19 16.58
C LEU A 526 9.81 6.58 16.76
N SER A 527 9.66 5.31 16.40
CA SER A 527 8.42 4.57 16.65
C SER A 527 8.58 3.05 16.75
N PHE A 528 7.73 2.42 17.56
CA PHE A 528 7.68 0.97 17.72
C PHE A 528 6.34 0.37 17.28
N ILE A 529 6.40 -0.71 16.52
CA ILE A 529 5.24 -1.54 16.13
C ILE A 529 5.06 -2.65 17.16
N MET A 530 3.83 -2.86 17.62
CA MET A 530 3.50 -3.89 18.61
C MET A 530 2.02 -4.28 18.60
N SER A 531 1.64 -5.31 19.37
CA SER A 531 0.23 -5.72 19.48
C SER A 531 -0.64 -4.64 20.14
N PRO A 532 -1.97 -4.60 19.85
CA PRO A 532 -2.88 -3.64 20.47
C PRO A 532 -2.84 -3.62 22.00
N ALA A 533 -2.66 -4.78 22.65
CA ALA A 533 -2.52 -4.87 24.10
C ALA A 533 -1.22 -4.19 24.60
N LEU A 534 -0.08 -4.40 23.92
CA LEU A 534 1.17 -3.72 24.27
C LEU A 534 1.07 -2.20 24.04
N VAL A 535 0.34 -1.74 23.02
CA VAL A 535 0.11 -0.30 22.81
C VAL A 535 -0.53 0.35 24.05
N ILE A 536 -1.53 -0.30 24.66
CA ILE A 536 -2.15 0.20 25.90
C ILE A 536 -1.15 0.17 27.05
N ALA A 537 -0.40 -0.93 27.22
CA ALA A 537 0.56 -1.06 28.31
C ALA A 537 1.66 0.04 28.26
N PHE A 538 2.25 0.27 27.09
CA PHE A 538 3.22 1.35 26.90
C PHE A 538 2.59 2.74 26.97
N GLY A 539 1.36 2.91 26.49
CA GLY A 539 0.60 4.15 26.64
C GLY A 539 0.34 4.52 28.11
N LEU A 540 0.00 3.53 28.94
CA LEU A 540 -0.13 3.68 30.39
C LEU A 540 1.22 4.03 31.03
N ALA A 541 2.31 3.38 30.63
CA ALA A 541 3.65 3.71 31.14
C ALA A 541 4.08 5.14 30.80
N GLY A 542 3.72 5.64 29.61
CA GLY A 542 4.01 7.01 29.15
C GLY A 542 5.48 7.31 28.85
N ASP A 543 6.35 6.31 29.03
CA ASP A 543 7.80 6.36 28.84
C ASP A 543 8.26 5.14 28.03
N ALA A 544 8.85 5.39 26.86
CA ALA A 544 9.29 4.34 25.96
C ALA A 544 10.60 3.66 26.43
N GLU A 545 11.33 4.25 27.37
CA GLU A 545 12.50 3.60 28.02
C GLU A 545 12.11 2.67 29.16
N ARG A 546 10.81 2.54 29.49
CA ARG A 546 10.38 1.67 30.57
C ARG A 546 10.43 0.21 30.16
N ASP A 547 11.35 -0.55 30.76
CA ASP A 547 11.44 -2.00 30.56
C ASP A 547 10.27 -2.72 31.27
N LEU A 548 9.17 -2.93 30.54
CA LEU A 548 7.96 -3.58 31.06
C LEU A 548 8.13 -5.07 31.38
N SER A 549 9.30 -5.67 31.09
CA SER A 549 9.62 -7.03 31.53
C SER A 549 10.04 -7.10 33.00
N ARG A 550 10.51 -5.98 33.56
CA ARG A 550 11.06 -5.91 34.94
C ARG A 550 10.51 -4.77 35.77
N GLN A 551 10.03 -3.70 35.14
CA GLN A 551 9.54 -2.51 35.80
C GLN A 551 8.00 -2.49 35.79
N PRO A 552 7.36 -1.90 36.81
CA PRO A 552 5.91 -1.76 36.81
C PRO A 552 5.47 -0.82 35.69
N VAL A 553 4.34 -1.12 35.04
CA VAL A 553 3.68 -0.24 34.08
C VAL A 553 3.35 1.10 34.76
N GLN A 554 2.73 1.02 35.94
CA GLN A 554 2.44 2.15 36.81
C GLN A 554 2.39 1.70 38.27
N THR A 555 2.42 2.66 39.19
CA THR A 555 2.12 2.46 40.60
C THR A 555 0.76 3.06 40.90
N THR A 556 -0.14 2.29 41.51
CA THR A 556 -1.49 2.77 41.89
C THR A 556 -1.41 3.91 42.91
N ALA A 557 -2.52 4.66 43.09
CA ALA A 557 -2.62 5.69 44.14
C ALA A 557 -2.36 5.16 45.56
N ALA A 558 -2.57 3.85 45.80
CA ALA A 558 -2.29 3.18 47.07
C ALA A 558 -0.82 2.71 47.21
N GLY A 559 0.06 3.04 46.26
CA GLY A 559 1.48 2.68 46.30
C GLY A 559 1.80 1.26 45.80
N LYS A 560 0.81 0.49 45.33
CA LYS A 560 1.03 -0.86 44.79
C LYS A 560 1.62 -0.78 43.36
N PRO A 561 2.80 -1.39 43.09
CA PRO A 561 3.31 -1.52 41.73
C PRO A 561 2.45 -2.51 40.92
N VAL A 562 2.14 -2.17 39.67
CA VAL A 562 1.39 -3.02 38.74
C VAL A 562 2.29 -3.38 37.56
N TYR A 563 2.52 -4.67 37.33
CA TYR A 563 3.37 -5.18 36.27
C TYR A 563 2.56 -5.61 35.05
N LEU A 564 3.21 -5.78 33.90
CA LEU A 564 2.53 -6.20 32.67
C LEU A 564 1.76 -7.52 32.83
N HIS A 565 2.34 -8.49 33.56
CA HIS A 565 1.69 -9.78 33.81
C HIS A 565 0.40 -9.67 34.66
N ASP A 566 0.27 -8.63 35.48
CA ASP A 566 -0.98 -8.36 36.23
C ASP A 566 -2.11 -7.91 35.30
N LEU A 567 -1.76 -7.31 34.16
CA LEU A 567 -2.69 -6.73 33.19
C LEU A 567 -2.95 -7.64 31.99
N TRP A 568 -2.09 -8.62 31.73
CA TRP A 568 -2.16 -9.42 30.51
C TRP A 568 -3.39 -10.36 30.53
N PRO A 569 -4.19 -10.42 29.46
CA PRO A 569 -5.33 -11.33 29.38
C PRO A 569 -4.87 -12.78 29.18
N GLN A 570 -5.57 -13.72 29.81
CA GLN A 570 -5.38 -15.15 29.55
C GLN A 570 -6.08 -15.55 28.23
N PRO A 571 -5.56 -16.53 27.47
CA PRO A 571 -6.19 -16.95 26.21
C PRO A 571 -7.66 -17.38 26.37
N GLU A 572 -7.98 -18.03 27.49
CA GLU A 572 -9.34 -18.46 27.83
C GLU A 572 -10.28 -17.26 28.03
N GLU A 573 -9.78 -16.17 28.64
CA GLU A 573 -10.54 -14.92 28.82
C GLU A 573 -10.86 -14.32 27.45
N VAL A 574 -9.89 -14.23 26.55
CA VAL A 574 -10.07 -13.69 25.20
C VAL A 574 -11.10 -14.51 24.42
N ARG A 575 -10.93 -15.83 24.38
CA ARG A 575 -11.83 -16.75 23.67
C ARG A 575 -13.27 -16.69 24.21
N ALA A 576 -13.45 -16.64 25.53
CA ALA A 576 -14.77 -16.56 26.15
C ALA A 576 -15.48 -15.23 25.81
N HIS A 577 -14.75 -14.12 25.80
CA HIS A 577 -15.32 -12.83 25.40
C HIS A 577 -15.63 -12.81 23.92
N LEU A 578 -14.73 -13.30 23.07
CA LEU A 578 -14.92 -13.37 21.63
C LEU A 578 -16.17 -14.18 21.25
N ALA A 579 -16.34 -15.37 21.83
CA ALA A 579 -17.49 -16.24 21.58
C ALA A 579 -18.83 -15.59 21.97
N ARG A 580 -18.85 -14.77 23.02
CA ARG A 580 -20.04 -13.98 23.43
C ARG A 580 -20.22 -12.71 22.61
N ALA A 581 -19.12 -12.17 22.10
CA ALA A 581 -19.06 -10.86 21.50
C ALA A 581 -19.22 -10.88 20.00
N LEU A 582 -19.03 -12.00 19.28
CA LEU A 582 -19.21 -12.03 17.82
C LEU A 582 -20.63 -12.39 17.42
N ALA A 583 -21.14 -11.72 16.40
CA ALA A 583 -22.40 -12.03 15.73
C ALA A 583 -22.21 -11.76 14.23
N ALA A 584 -22.55 -12.74 13.38
CA ALA A 584 -22.26 -12.67 11.95
C ALA A 584 -23.01 -11.52 11.26
N GLU A 585 -24.19 -11.19 11.78
CA GLU A 585 -25.07 -10.14 11.25
C GLU A 585 -24.47 -8.73 11.45
N ASP A 586 -23.60 -8.54 12.44
CA ASP A 586 -22.98 -7.24 12.71
C ASP A 586 -22.12 -6.76 11.55
N PHE A 587 -21.37 -7.65 10.90
CA PHE A 587 -20.48 -7.29 9.80
C PHE A 587 -21.25 -6.65 8.63
N GLY A 588 -22.33 -7.30 8.18
CA GLY A 588 -23.15 -6.76 7.08
C GLY A 588 -23.99 -5.56 7.51
N ARG A 589 -24.61 -5.62 8.70
CA ARG A 589 -25.49 -4.54 9.21
C ARG A 589 -24.71 -3.24 9.42
N ASP A 590 -23.59 -3.30 10.13
CA ASP A 590 -22.85 -2.11 10.53
C ASP A 590 -22.12 -1.49 9.33
N PHE A 591 -21.67 -2.31 8.38
CA PHE A 591 -21.16 -1.83 7.09
C PHE A 591 -22.24 -1.11 6.27
N ALA A 592 -23.45 -1.67 6.18
CA ALA A 592 -24.58 -1.05 5.48
C ALA A 592 -25.00 0.27 6.13
N GLN A 593 -25.02 0.34 7.47
CA GLN A 593 -25.28 1.57 8.22
C GLN A 593 -24.21 2.63 7.95
N ALA A 594 -22.92 2.26 7.99
CA ALA A 594 -21.82 3.17 7.70
C ALA A 594 -21.84 3.64 6.23
N SER A 595 -22.27 2.78 5.31
CA SER A 595 -22.43 3.12 3.90
C SER A 595 -23.54 4.14 3.67
N ALA A 596 -24.55 4.21 4.54
CA ALA A 596 -25.62 5.22 4.49
C ALA A 596 -25.22 6.57 5.12
N ASN A 597 -23.92 6.94 5.08
CA ASN A 597 -23.40 8.17 5.69
C ASN A 597 -24.12 9.42 5.12
N PRO A 598 -24.89 10.17 5.93
CA PRO A 598 -25.64 11.33 5.44
C PRO A 598 -24.72 12.46 4.97
N LEU A 599 -23.61 12.70 5.66
CA LEU A 599 -22.65 13.76 5.29
C LEU A 599 -22.04 13.53 3.90
N TRP A 600 -21.93 12.27 3.47
CA TRP A 600 -21.51 11.91 2.11
C TRP A 600 -22.66 12.11 1.10
N HIS A 601 -23.86 11.62 1.43
CA HIS A 601 -25.02 11.67 0.53
C HIS A 601 -25.58 13.08 0.33
N ASP A 602 -25.31 14.01 1.24
CA ASP A 602 -25.67 15.42 1.13
C ASP A 602 -24.75 16.21 0.18
N LEU A 603 -23.58 15.66 -0.21
CA LEU A 603 -22.66 16.34 -1.12
C LEU A 603 -23.16 16.35 -2.57
N GLU A 604 -23.60 17.48 -3.10
CA GLU A 604 -24.04 17.57 -4.50
C GLU A 604 -22.95 17.13 -5.50
N ALA A 605 -23.25 16.17 -6.36
CA ALA A 605 -22.32 15.67 -7.37
C ALA A 605 -22.94 15.81 -8.78
N PRO A 606 -22.14 16.23 -9.78
CA PRO A 606 -22.63 16.30 -11.16
C PRO A 606 -22.94 14.90 -11.70
N SER A 607 -23.82 14.84 -12.71
CA SER A 607 -24.21 13.60 -13.42
C SER A 607 -23.85 13.64 -14.91
N THR A 608 -23.01 14.59 -15.31
CA THR A 608 -22.61 14.79 -16.71
C THR A 608 -21.57 13.75 -17.14
N PRO A 609 -21.61 13.27 -18.41
CA PRO A 609 -20.61 12.30 -18.91
C PRO A 609 -19.16 12.79 -18.81
N ARG A 610 -18.97 14.11 -18.97
CA ARG A 610 -17.70 14.81 -18.72
C ARG A 610 -17.73 15.47 -17.35
N PHE A 611 -16.60 15.47 -16.65
CA PHE A 611 -16.50 16.15 -15.37
C PHE A 611 -16.42 17.68 -15.57
N PRO A 612 -17.26 18.48 -14.88
CA PRO A 612 -17.23 19.94 -15.02
C PRO A 612 -16.07 20.56 -14.22
N TRP A 613 -14.88 20.60 -14.83
CA TRP A 613 -13.69 21.19 -14.21
C TRP A 613 -13.89 22.66 -13.82
N SER A 614 -13.34 23.05 -12.66
CA SER A 614 -13.31 24.45 -12.21
C SER A 614 -11.91 25.04 -12.31
N GLU A 615 -11.82 26.29 -12.75
CA GLU A 615 -10.57 27.07 -12.77
C GLU A 615 -10.11 27.53 -11.38
N THR A 616 -11.03 27.67 -10.45
CA THR A 616 -10.73 28.05 -9.06
C THR A 616 -10.47 26.86 -8.16
N SER A 617 -10.59 25.63 -8.67
CA SER A 617 -10.36 24.41 -7.89
C SER A 617 -8.93 24.33 -7.36
N THR A 618 -8.80 24.06 -6.07
CA THR A 618 -7.53 23.76 -5.42
C THR A 618 -7.29 22.25 -5.27
N ALA A 619 -8.26 21.39 -5.57
CA ALA A 619 -8.14 19.93 -5.45
C ALA A 619 -8.17 19.16 -6.78
N LEU A 620 -8.80 19.71 -7.83
CA LEU A 620 -9.08 19.01 -9.09
C LEU A 620 -8.80 19.90 -10.31
N ARG A 621 -7.85 19.48 -11.16
CA ARG A 621 -7.53 20.16 -12.42
C ARG A 621 -7.34 19.13 -13.51
N ARG A 622 -7.89 19.38 -14.71
CA ARG A 622 -7.70 18.51 -15.86
C ARG A 622 -6.19 18.36 -16.14
N PRO A 623 -5.60 17.16 -16.01
CA PRO A 623 -4.18 16.95 -16.27
C PRO A 623 -3.86 17.13 -17.76
N PRO A 624 -2.79 17.86 -18.12
CA PRO A 624 -2.43 18.09 -19.53
C PRO A 624 -1.79 16.86 -20.18
N PHE A 625 -1.39 15.86 -19.38
CA PHE A 625 -0.85 14.60 -19.89
C PHE A 625 -1.94 13.62 -20.35
N ALA A 626 -3.22 13.88 -20.04
CA ALA A 626 -4.36 13.11 -20.52
C ALA A 626 -4.72 13.47 -21.97
N SER A 627 -3.77 13.28 -22.89
CA SER A 627 -3.92 13.66 -24.29
C SER A 627 -3.23 12.68 -25.24
N ARG A 628 -3.81 12.49 -26.43
CA ARG A 628 -3.21 11.68 -27.51
C ARG A 628 -1.90 12.26 -28.04
N SER A 629 -1.66 13.55 -27.81
CA SER A 629 -0.46 14.27 -28.22
C SER A 629 0.78 13.89 -27.40
N GLN A 630 0.63 13.24 -26.24
CA GLN A 630 1.72 12.75 -25.41
C GLN A 630 2.38 11.51 -26.02
N GLY A 631 3.10 11.70 -27.12
CA GLY A 631 3.78 10.63 -27.85
C GLY A 631 5.01 10.06 -27.14
N SER A 632 5.66 9.11 -27.82
CA SER A 632 6.90 8.47 -27.38
C SER A 632 7.99 9.49 -27.02
N GLN A 633 8.69 9.23 -25.92
CA GLN A 633 9.91 9.96 -25.56
C GLN A 633 11.19 9.24 -25.99
N LEU A 634 11.07 8.12 -26.70
CA LEU A 634 12.22 7.38 -27.25
C LEU A 634 12.88 8.18 -28.40
N GLY A 635 14.09 7.78 -28.77
CA GLY A 635 14.90 8.41 -29.81
C GLY A 635 16.33 8.68 -29.34
N SER A 636 17.07 9.41 -30.17
CA SER A 636 18.43 9.86 -29.88
C SER A 636 18.42 11.33 -29.47
N TYR A 637 19.00 11.66 -28.32
CA TYR A 637 19.02 13.03 -27.81
C TYR A 637 20.16 13.29 -26.83
N THR A 638 20.59 14.55 -26.75
CA THR A 638 21.48 15.06 -25.71
C THR A 638 20.66 15.90 -24.73
N ALA A 639 20.73 15.54 -23.45
CA ALA A 639 19.92 16.12 -22.39
C ALA A 639 20.75 16.78 -21.29
N TRP A 640 20.15 17.73 -20.60
CA TRP A 640 20.67 18.27 -19.35
C TRP A 640 20.23 17.40 -18.15
N PRO A 641 21.12 17.14 -17.18
CA PRO A 641 20.69 16.66 -15.87
C PRO A 641 19.82 17.72 -15.18
N LEU A 642 18.54 17.46 -14.97
CA LEU A 642 17.66 18.33 -14.17
C LEU A 642 17.96 18.17 -12.67
N MET A 643 18.24 16.93 -12.25
CA MET A 643 18.69 16.57 -10.92
C MET A 643 19.72 15.44 -10.99
N VAL A 644 20.67 15.47 -10.06
CA VAL A 644 21.62 14.39 -9.81
C VAL A 644 21.48 13.99 -8.35
N LEU A 645 21.09 12.76 -8.09
CA LEU A 645 20.66 12.30 -6.77
C LEU A 645 21.56 11.14 -6.29
N GLY A 646 21.57 10.91 -4.98
CA GLY A 646 22.25 9.77 -4.36
C GLY A 646 21.37 8.53 -4.26
N ASP A 647 21.71 7.66 -3.31
CA ASP A 647 20.98 6.44 -2.97
C ASP A 647 19.67 6.74 -2.22
N ASP A 648 18.80 5.73 -2.12
CA ASP A 648 17.65 5.69 -1.20
C ASP A 648 16.65 6.83 -1.38
N VAL A 649 16.55 7.35 -2.60
CA VAL A 649 15.54 8.35 -2.97
C VAL A 649 14.17 7.68 -3.03
N THR A 650 13.45 7.74 -1.91
CA THR A 650 12.06 7.27 -1.82
C THR A 650 11.08 8.06 -2.71
N THR A 651 9.92 7.46 -2.99
CA THR A 651 8.78 8.16 -3.62
C THR A 651 8.27 9.35 -2.80
N ASP A 652 8.53 9.40 -1.49
CA ASP A 652 8.18 10.55 -0.66
C ASP A 652 9.15 11.73 -0.86
N HIS A 653 10.41 11.45 -1.20
CA HIS A 653 11.31 12.49 -1.67
C HIS A 653 10.86 13.08 -3.00
N ILE A 654 10.35 12.24 -3.92
CA ILE A 654 9.95 12.66 -5.28
C ILE A 654 8.58 13.35 -5.28
N SER A 655 7.62 12.82 -4.52
CA SER A 655 6.25 13.33 -4.45
C SER A 655 5.70 13.09 -3.03
N PRO A 656 5.84 14.05 -2.10
CA PRO A 656 5.47 13.86 -0.70
C PRO A 656 3.96 13.64 -0.51
N ALA A 657 3.59 13.02 0.61
CA ALA A 657 2.19 12.76 0.98
C ALA A 657 1.77 13.41 2.30
N SER A 658 2.71 13.99 3.05
CA SER A 658 2.54 14.56 4.38
C SER A 658 1.65 15.82 4.41
N ALA A 659 1.45 16.38 5.60
CA ALA A 659 0.94 17.74 5.77
C ALA A 659 1.72 18.74 4.90
N ILE A 660 1.00 19.70 4.30
CA ILE A 660 1.60 20.76 3.50
C ILE A 660 2.21 21.80 4.48
N PRO A 661 3.53 22.06 4.43
CA PRO A 661 4.14 23.03 5.33
C PRO A 661 3.56 24.43 5.11
N PRO A 662 3.19 25.15 6.18
CA PRO A 662 2.62 26.50 6.06
C PRO A 662 3.64 27.51 5.53
N ASP A 663 4.93 27.21 5.55
CA ASP A 663 6.06 28.00 5.07
C ASP A 663 6.62 27.45 3.74
N SER A 664 5.73 27.14 2.79
CA SER A 664 6.10 26.58 1.48
C SER A 664 5.49 27.33 0.29
N LEU A 665 6.13 27.23 -0.88
CA LEU A 665 5.60 27.74 -2.15
C LEU A 665 4.25 27.08 -2.53
N VAL A 666 4.00 25.88 -2.02
CA VAL A 666 2.73 25.17 -2.20
C VAL A 666 1.64 25.82 -1.35
N ALA A 667 1.94 26.17 -0.09
CA ALA A 667 1.05 26.93 0.77
C ALA A 667 0.73 28.30 0.16
N ASP A 668 1.72 29.01 -0.38
CA ASP A 668 1.50 30.31 -1.03
C ASP A 668 0.54 30.19 -2.22
N TYR A 669 0.72 29.17 -3.06
CA TYR A 669 -0.18 28.90 -4.20
C TYR A 669 -1.63 28.63 -3.76
N LEU A 670 -1.81 27.86 -2.69
CA LEU A 670 -3.13 27.50 -2.14
C LEU A 670 -3.81 28.69 -1.44
N VAL A 671 -3.07 29.43 -0.62
CA VAL A 671 -3.57 30.60 0.11
C VAL A 671 -3.97 31.73 -0.85
N ALA A 672 -3.20 31.93 -1.93
CA ALA A 672 -3.58 32.86 -2.99
C ALA A 672 -4.91 32.50 -3.68
N ARG A 673 -5.41 31.27 -3.50
CA ARG A 673 -6.69 30.76 -4.01
C ARG A 673 -7.75 30.57 -2.92
N GLY A 674 -7.54 31.14 -1.73
CA GLY A 674 -8.55 31.21 -0.66
C GLY A 674 -8.46 30.12 0.41
N GLU A 675 -7.43 29.27 0.39
CA GLU A 675 -7.21 28.26 1.43
C GLU A 675 -6.62 28.89 2.71
N GLN A 676 -6.87 28.26 3.86
CA GLN A 676 -6.36 28.72 5.15
C GLN A 676 -4.96 28.15 5.42
N ARG A 677 -3.98 29.03 5.69
CA ARG A 677 -2.56 28.64 5.82
C ARG A 677 -2.27 27.55 6.85
N ASN A 678 -3.01 27.52 7.95
CA ASN A 678 -2.82 26.54 9.03
C ASN A 678 -3.73 25.31 8.90
N ASP A 679 -4.40 25.15 7.77
CA ASP A 679 -5.36 24.07 7.53
C ASP A 679 -5.36 23.63 6.05
N LEU A 680 -4.17 23.48 5.46
CA LEU A 680 -3.98 23.22 4.03
C LEU A 680 -4.22 21.77 3.61
N ASN A 681 -4.51 20.88 4.57
CA ASN A 681 -4.59 19.43 4.41
C ASN A 681 -3.20 18.83 4.07
N VAL A 682 -3.17 17.60 3.56
CA VAL A 682 -1.97 16.86 3.17
C VAL A 682 -1.73 16.89 1.65
N PHE A 683 -0.49 16.75 1.19
CA PHE A 683 -0.15 16.66 -0.23
C PHE A 683 -0.93 15.56 -0.95
N ALA A 684 -1.16 14.42 -0.31
CA ALA A 684 -1.92 13.31 -0.90
C ALA A 684 -3.36 13.69 -1.26
N SER A 685 -3.97 14.65 -0.56
CA SER A 685 -5.31 15.17 -0.87
C SER A 685 -5.34 16.02 -2.15
N ARG A 686 -4.19 16.54 -2.59
CA ARG A 686 -4.08 17.43 -3.75
C ARG A 686 -3.69 16.72 -5.04
N ARG A 687 -3.66 15.37 -5.04
CA ARG A 687 -3.30 14.54 -6.20
C ARG A 687 -4.26 14.64 -7.39
N GLY A 688 -5.43 15.23 -7.23
CA GLY A 688 -6.29 15.57 -8.36
C GLY A 688 -5.89 16.87 -9.08
N ASN A 689 -4.94 17.63 -8.54
CA ASN A 689 -4.53 18.93 -9.06
C ASN A 689 -3.04 18.90 -9.45
N TRP A 690 -2.78 18.80 -10.75
CA TRP A 690 -1.42 18.74 -11.28
C TRP A 690 -0.60 20.00 -11.02
N GLU A 691 -1.23 21.18 -10.92
CA GLU A 691 -0.53 22.45 -10.66
C GLU A 691 0.05 22.48 -9.25
N VAL A 692 -0.69 21.91 -8.27
CA VAL A 692 -0.22 21.75 -6.89
C VAL A 692 0.87 20.70 -6.82
N MET A 693 0.62 19.54 -7.43
CA MET A 693 1.56 18.42 -7.37
C MET A 693 2.89 18.69 -8.07
N MET A 694 2.90 19.53 -9.11
CA MET A 694 4.13 20.02 -9.75
C MET A 694 4.97 20.88 -8.82
N ARG A 695 4.33 21.71 -7.98
CA ARG A 695 5.03 22.52 -6.97
C ARG A 695 5.53 21.67 -5.80
N ALA A 696 4.87 20.54 -5.56
CA ALA A 696 5.28 19.54 -4.57
C ALA A 696 6.36 18.58 -5.11
N ALA A 697 6.67 18.58 -6.40
CA ALA A 697 7.65 17.68 -6.98
C ALA A 697 9.02 17.92 -6.34
N PHE A 698 9.63 16.85 -5.84
CA PHE A 698 10.91 16.89 -5.11
C PHE A 698 10.91 17.79 -3.85
N HIS A 699 9.73 18.04 -3.27
CA HIS A 699 9.56 18.86 -2.06
C HIS A 699 9.80 18.04 -0.78
N ASN A 700 11.05 17.66 -0.55
CA ASN A 700 11.44 16.99 0.69
C ASN A 700 12.77 17.57 1.23
N LYS A 701 12.77 17.99 2.49
CA LYS A 701 13.92 18.62 3.16
C LYS A 701 15.15 17.73 3.28
N THR A 702 14.99 16.41 3.22
CA THR A 702 16.10 15.45 3.31
C THR A 702 16.67 15.09 1.93
N LEU A 703 15.98 15.45 0.84
CA LEU A 703 16.50 15.24 -0.50
C LEU A 703 17.77 16.08 -0.70
N ARG A 704 18.77 15.52 -1.38
CA ARG A 704 20.02 16.18 -1.72
C ARG A 704 20.22 16.14 -3.23
N ASN A 705 20.33 17.31 -3.85
CA ASN A 705 20.66 17.45 -5.26
C ASN A 705 22.16 17.69 -5.42
N LEU A 706 22.89 16.69 -5.89
CA LEU A 706 24.34 16.75 -6.08
C LEU A 706 24.77 17.79 -7.14
N LEU A 707 23.86 18.20 -8.05
CA LEU A 707 24.12 19.25 -9.03
C LEU A 707 24.12 20.65 -8.41
N ALA A 708 23.34 20.85 -7.35
CA ALA A 708 23.21 22.11 -6.61
C ALA A 708 22.96 21.83 -5.12
N PRO A 709 23.99 21.42 -4.35
CA PRO A 709 23.82 20.94 -2.98
C PRO A 709 23.23 21.97 -2.01
N GLU A 710 23.51 23.26 -2.26
CA GLU A 710 23.05 24.39 -1.45
C GLU A 710 21.70 24.97 -1.93
N ALA A 711 21.06 24.35 -2.92
CA ALA A 711 19.78 24.81 -3.40
C ALA A 711 18.68 24.63 -2.34
N PRO A 712 17.72 25.56 -2.24
CA PRO A 712 16.54 25.38 -1.39
C PRO A 712 15.72 24.14 -1.78
N VAL A 713 14.82 23.70 -0.90
CA VAL A 713 13.93 22.55 -1.16
C VAL A 713 13.13 22.76 -2.44
N ALA A 714 13.01 21.71 -3.26
CA ALA A 714 12.36 21.74 -4.58
C ALA A 714 12.95 22.76 -5.58
N HIS A 715 14.22 23.16 -5.41
CA HIS A 715 14.95 24.00 -6.37
C HIS A 715 16.05 23.21 -7.08
N THR A 716 16.45 23.68 -8.25
CA THR A 716 17.62 23.18 -8.99
C THR A 716 18.28 24.32 -9.78
N LEU A 717 19.43 24.03 -10.36
CA LEU A 717 20.20 24.97 -11.17
C LEU A 717 19.75 24.92 -12.63
N HIS A 718 19.35 26.06 -13.19
CA HIS A 718 19.24 26.23 -14.63
C HIS A 718 20.63 26.53 -15.21
N VAL A 719 21.32 25.49 -15.69
CA VAL A 719 22.74 25.56 -16.08
C VAL A 719 23.04 26.68 -17.08
N PRO A 720 22.26 26.92 -18.16
CA PRO A 720 22.56 27.97 -19.12
C PRO A 720 22.57 29.39 -18.54
N SER A 721 21.70 29.70 -17.56
CA SER A 721 21.65 31.04 -16.95
C SER A 721 22.44 31.15 -15.65
N GLY A 722 22.68 30.04 -14.95
CA GLY A 722 23.30 30.02 -13.63
C GLY A 722 22.35 30.28 -12.47
N ASP A 723 21.05 30.45 -12.74
CA ASP A 723 20.06 30.73 -11.69
C ASP A 723 19.65 29.46 -10.93
N VAL A 724 19.52 29.56 -9.60
CA VAL A 724 18.87 28.53 -8.77
C VAL A 724 17.41 28.93 -8.57
N LEU A 725 16.49 28.13 -9.10
CA LEU A 725 15.06 28.42 -9.17
C LEU A 725 14.24 27.19 -8.81
N PRO A 726 12.93 27.35 -8.53
CA PRO A 726 12.05 26.20 -8.36
C PRO A 726 12.13 25.25 -9.55
N ILE A 727 12.11 23.94 -9.29
CA ILE A 727 12.40 22.91 -10.29
C ILE A 727 11.47 22.98 -11.51
N TRP A 728 10.19 23.35 -11.31
CA TRP A 728 9.23 23.49 -12.41
C TRP A 728 9.53 24.70 -13.30
N ASP A 729 10.06 25.80 -12.76
CA ASP A 729 10.47 26.97 -13.54
C ASP A 729 11.71 26.66 -14.37
N VAL A 730 12.67 25.90 -13.80
CA VAL A 730 13.84 25.41 -14.54
C VAL A 730 13.42 24.47 -15.68
N ALA A 731 12.52 23.54 -15.40
CA ALA A 731 11.97 22.62 -16.40
C ALA A 731 11.25 23.37 -17.54
N GLU A 732 10.49 24.43 -17.23
CA GLU A 732 9.85 25.28 -18.23
C GLU A 732 10.88 25.97 -19.14
N ARG A 733 11.96 26.50 -18.59
CA ARG A 733 13.02 27.16 -19.36
C ARG A 733 13.68 26.20 -20.35
N TYR A 734 14.01 24.99 -19.91
CA TYR A 734 14.56 23.96 -20.80
C TYR A 734 13.55 23.57 -21.89
N ARG A 735 12.27 23.41 -21.54
CA ARG A 735 11.21 23.09 -22.50
C ARG A 735 11.04 24.19 -23.56
N ALA A 736 11.01 25.46 -23.14
CA ALA A 736 10.92 26.61 -24.04
C ALA A 736 12.12 26.72 -24.99
N ALA A 737 13.30 26.27 -24.56
CA ALA A 737 14.51 26.19 -25.39
C ALA A 737 14.58 24.93 -26.27
N GLY A 738 13.61 24.01 -26.18
CA GLY A 738 13.63 22.73 -26.90
C GLY A 738 14.72 21.77 -26.40
N GLU A 739 15.20 21.95 -25.17
CA GLU A 739 16.30 21.17 -24.61
C GLU A 739 15.78 20.02 -23.73
N PRO A 740 16.11 18.76 -24.05
CA PRO A 740 15.71 17.61 -23.25
C PRO A 740 16.34 17.60 -21.85
N VAL A 741 15.65 16.98 -20.90
CA VAL A 741 16.17 16.77 -19.54
C VAL A 741 16.07 15.32 -19.06
N VAL A 742 16.98 14.94 -18.17
CA VAL A 742 17.06 13.61 -17.53
C VAL A 742 17.32 13.73 -16.02
N VAL A 743 17.09 12.65 -15.28
CA VAL A 743 17.49 12.52 -13.87
C VAL A 743 18.55 11.42 -13.74
N LEU A 744 19.54 11.64 -12.89
CA LEU A 744 20.48 10.60 -12.46
C LEU A 744 20.28 10.30 -10.98
N ALA A 745 20.37 9.03 -10.59
CA ALA A 745 20.21 8.58 -9.20
C ALA A 745 21.09 7.38 -8.84
N GLY A 746 21.28 7.15 -7.54
CA GLY A 746 22.02 6.01 -7.01
C GLY A 746 21.17 4.73 -6.99
N GLU A 747 21.37 3.94 -5.94
CA GLU A 747 20.65 2.70 -5.69
C GLU A 747 19.24 2.94 -5.13
N ARG A 748 18.33 1.98 -5.38
CA ARG A 748 16.96 1.91 -4.84
C ARG A 748 16.12 3.16 -5.11
N TYR A 749 16.28 3.73 -6.31
CA TYR A 749 15.50 4.90 -6.72
C TYR A 749 14.00 4.57 -6.79
N GLY A 750 13.20 5.35 -6.08
CA GLY A 750 11.75 5.20 -6.01
C GLY A 750 11.23 4.25 -4.93
N MET A 751 11.99 3.99 -3.85
CA MET A 751 11.53 3.13 -2.75
C MET A 751 10.27 3.66 -2.05
N GLY A 752 9.41 2.75 -1.58
CA GLY A 752 8.29 3.08 -0.70
C GLY A 752 6.91 2.93 -1.35
N SER A 753 6.06 3.93 -1.17
CA SER A 753 4.63 3.88 -1.52
C SER A 753 4.38 3.83 -3.04
N SER A 754 3.31 3.17 -3.46
CA SER A 754 2.88 2.94 -4.86
C SER A 754 2.43 4.18 -5.66
N ARG A 755 2.69 5.40 -5.15
CA ARG A 755 2.16 6.66 -5.69
C ARG A 755 2.67 6.94 -7.12
N ASP A 756 1.73 7.05 -8.05
CA ASP A 756 1.95 7.35 -9.48
C ASP A 756 2.45 8.78 -9.73
N TRP A 757 2.12 9.73 -8.84
CA TRP A 757 2.59 11.12 -8.92
C TRP A 757 4.10 11.28 -8.90
N ALA A 758 4.83 10.31 -8.34
CA ALA A 758 6.28 10.28 -8.44
C ALA A 758 6.76 10.12 -9.90
N ALA A 759 5.94 9.60 -10.82
CA ALA A 759 6.21 9.54 -12.25
C ALA A 759 5.45 10.63 -13.03
N LYS A 760 4.17 10.91 -12.70
CA LYS A 760 3.38 11.96 -13.37
C LYS A 760 4.04 13.34 -13.25
N GLY A 761 4.55 13.67 -12.06
CA GLY A 761 5.31 14.91 -11.83
C GLY A 761 6.59 14.97 -12.67
N GLN A 762 7.32 13.86 -12.78
CA GLN A 762 8.54 13.82 -13.62
C GLN A 762 8.24 14.00 -15.10
N ARG A 763 7.14 13.41 -15.59
CA ARG A 763 6.69 13.58 -16.98
C ARG A 763 6.36 15.04 -17.28
N LEU A 764 5.66 15.71 -16.37
CA LEU A 764 5.34 17.13 -16.48
C LEU A 764 6.57 18.04 -16.40
N LEU A 765 7.62 17.63 -15.68
CA LEU A 765 8.93 18.29 -15.70
C LEU A 765 9.70 18.07 -17.02
N GLY A 766 9.17 17.29 -17.97
CA GLY A 766 9.82 17.02 -19.26
C GLY A 766 10.94 15.98 -19.21
N ILE A 767 11.01 15.19 -18.12
CA ILE A 767 12.02 14.14 -17.97
C ILE A 767 11.76 13.03 -18.99
N ARG A 768 12.75 12.80 -19.87
CA ARG A 768 12.68 11.75 -20.91
C ARG A 768 13.14 10.40 -20.42
N ALA A 769 14.18 10.39 -19.59
CA ALA A 769 14.76 9.18 -19.01
C ALA A 769 15.25 9.43 -17.58
N VAL A 770 15.24 8.36 -16.78
CA VAL A 770 15.89 8.31 -15.47
C VAL A 770 17.00 7.27 -15.55
N LEU A 771 18.22 7.67 -15.20
CA LEU A 771 19.38 6.78 -15.14
C LEU A 771 19.70 6.52 -13.66
N ALA A 772 19.49 5.31 -13.17
CA ALA A 772 19.73 4.95 -11.77
C ALA A 772 20.57 3.68 -11.66
N VAL A 773 21.30 3.48 -10.56
CA VAL A 773 22.03 2.21 -10.35
C VAL A 773 21.03 1.06 -10.13
N SER A 774 19.92 1.33 -9.44
CA SER A 774 18.80 0.38 -9.34
C SER A 774 17.47 1.09 -9.08
N PHE A 775 16.37 0.43 -9.45
CA PHE A 775 15.01 0.94 -9.29
C PHE A 775 14.18 0.02 -8.39
N GLU A 776 13.24 0.62 -7.69
CA GLU A 776 12.20 -0.12 -6.97
C GLU A 776 11.03 -0.46 -7.91
N ARG A 777 10.52 -1.69 -7.80
CA ARG A 777 9.66 -2.33 -8.82
C ARG A 777 8.50 -1.46 -9.28
N ILE A 778 7.71 -0.94 -8.33
CA ILE A 778 6.49 -0.17 -8.64
C ILE A 778 6.83 1.18 -9.28
N HIS A 779 7.88 1.85 -8.80
CA HIS A 779 8.28 3.14 -9.36
C HIS A 779 8.80 2.99 -10.79
N ARG A 780 9.60 1.95 -11.07
CA ARG A 780 10.04 1.59 -12.42
C ARG A 780 8.84 1.44 -13.38
N SER A 781 7.82 0.68 -12.98
CA SER A 781 6.59 0.51 -13.77
C SER A 781 5.82 1.82 -13.95
N ASN A 782 5.74 2.67 -12.94
CA ASN A 782 5.10 3.99 -13.05
C ASN A 782 5.85 4.93 -14.03
N LEU A 783 7.19 4.91 -14.06
CA LEU A 783 7.99 5.67 -15.03
C LEU A 783 7.64 5.27 -16.46
N ILE A 784 7.65 3.96 -16.73
CA ILE A 784 7.25 3.37 -18.03
C ILE A 784 5.81 3.76 -18.36
N GLY A 785 4.91 3.70 -17.37
CA GLY A 785 3.51 4.06 -17.54
C GLY A 785 3.28 5.52 -17.94
N MET A 786 4.21 6.43 -17.61
CA MET A 786 4.22 7.82 -18.06
C MET A 786 5.07 8.07 -19.31
N GLY A 787 5.61 7.02 -19.93
CA GLY A 787 6.47 7.13 -21.11
C GLY A 787 7.89 7.62 -20.79
N ILE A 788 8.36 7.51 -19.54
CA ILE A 788 9.72 7.84 -19.13
C ILE A 788 10.55 6.56 -19.18
N LEU A 789 11.71 6.59 -19.84
CA LEU A 789 12.57 5.42 -19.97
C LEU A 789 13.45 5.23 -18.72
N PRO A 790 13.28 4.15 -17.93
CA PRO A 790 14.21 3.83 -16.86
C PRO A 790 15.44 3.08 -17.41
N LEU A 791 16.63 3.56 -17.08
CA LEU A 791 17.91 3.02 -17.51
C LEU A 791 18.75 2.65 -16.28
N MET A 792 19.14 1.39 -16.16
CA MET A 792 19.94 0.85 -15.08
C MET A 792 21.44 1.01 -15.39
N MET A 793 22.09 1.89 -14.65
CA MET A 793 23.52 2.15 -14.76
C MET A 793 24.33 1.07 -14.04
N PRO A 794 25.52 0.71 -14.55
CA PRO A 794 26.49 -0.07 -13.79
C PRO A 794 26.86 0.64 -12.47
N ALA A 795 27.15 -0.14 -11.42
CA ALA A 795 27.44 0.41 -10.09
C ALA A 795 28.70 1.30 -10.06
N GLU A 796 29.65 1.06 -10.97
CA GLU A 796 30.83 1.91 -11.17
C GLU A 796 30.48 3.33 -11.65
N MET A 797 29.34 3.49 -12.33
CA MET A 797 28.80 4.77 -12.82
C MET A 797 27.81 5.41 -11.82
N HIS A 798 27.96 5.11 -10.53
CA HIS A 798 27.17 5.74 -9.48
C HIS A 798 27.32 7.30 -9.52
N PRO A 799 26.24 8.09 -9.34
CA PRO A 799 26.32 9.56 -9.46
C PRO A 799 27.38 10.23 -8.58
N ALA A 800 27.58 9.74 -7.36
CA ALA A 800 28.62 10.26 -6.46
C ALA A 800 30.06 10.03 -6.99
N ARG A 801 30.26 9.05 -7.89
CA ARG A 801 31.55 8.77 -8.55
C ARG A 801 31.67 9.51 -9.88
N LEU A 802 30.58 9.62 -10.63
CA LEU A 802 30.53 10.40 -11.87
C LEU A 802 30.87 11.87 -11.64
N MET A 803 30.55 12.41 -10.45
CA MET A 803 30.84 13.78 -10.03
C MET A 803 30.47 14.79 -11.14
N LEU A 804 29.26 14.67 -11.68
CA LEU A 804 28.78 15.54 -12.76
C LEU A 804 28.82 17.01 -12.32
N LEU A 805 29.37 17.86 -13.18
CA LEU A 805 29.46 19.30 -12.93
C LEU A 805 28.38 20.06 -13.71
N PRO A 806 27.97 21.27 -13.25
CA PRO A 806 27.16 22.17 -14.07
C PRO A 806 27.83 22.46 -15.42
N GLY A 807 27.20 21.98 -16.49
CA GLY A 807 27.73 22.05 -17.86
C GLY A 807 27.89 20.68 -18.53
N ASP A 808 27.94 19.61 -17.74
CA ASP A 808 27.95 18.24 -18.26
C ASP A 808 26.56 17.88 -18.83
N ARG A 809 26.54 17.12 -19.93
CA ARG A 809 25.32 16.65 -20.61
C ARG A 809 25.32 15.13 -20.75
N VAL A 810 24.14 14.54 -20.90
CA VAL A 810 23.95 13.10 -21.09
C VAL A 810 23.33 12.84 -22.45
N GLN A 811 24.00 12.08 -23.30
CA GLN A 811 23.45 11.61 -24.55
C GLN A 811 22.92 10.19 -24.38
N VAL A 812 21.68 9.98 -24.81
CA VAL A 812 20.97 8.70 -24.77
C VAL A 812 20.52 8.37 -26.19
N ASP A 813 20.82 7.16 -26.66
CA ASP A 813 20.40 6.68 -27.98
C ASP A 813 19.53 5.42 -27.86
N VAL A 814 18.21 5.60 -27.92
CA VAL A 814 17.24 4.49 -27.85
C VAL A 814 16.17 4.65 -28.93
N PRO A 815 16.45 4.22 -30.17
CA PRO A 815 15.42 4.16 -31.21
C PRO A 815 14.27 3.23 -30.80
N ALA A 816 13.03 3.63 -31.12
CA ALA A 816 11.83 2.88 -30.73
C ALA A 816 11.84 1.41 -31.19
N ASP A 817 12.39 1.16 -32.38
CA ASP A 817 12.45 -0.16 -33.00
C ASP A 817 13.55 -1.05 -32.43
N ALA A 818 14.51 -0.48 -31.69
CA ALA A 818 15.60 -1.19 -31.04
C ALA A 818 15.25 -1.63 -29.61
N LEU A 819 14.26 -0.98 -28.97
CA LEU A 819 13.87 -1.30 -27.60
C LEU A 819 13.30 -2.72 -27.50
N ARG A 820 13.91 -3.55 -26.67
CA ARG A 820 13.46 -4.89 -26.27
C ARG A 820 13.58 -4.99 -24.75
N PRO A 821 12.91 -5.96 -24.10
CA PRO A 821 13.12 -6.21 -22.67
C PRO A 821 14.62 -6.37 -22.36
N ARG A 822 15.08 -5.64 -21.35
CA ARG A 822 16.48 -5.63 -20.87
C ARG A 822 17.51 -5.28 -21.95
N ALA A 823 17.12 -4.49 -22.96
CA ALA A 823 18.04 -4.09 -24.02
C ALA A 823 19.24 -3.31 -23.47
N SER A 824 20.43 -3.60 -24.00
CA SER A 824 21.63 -2.80 -23.78
C SER A 824 21.53 -1.49 -24.56
N VAL A 825 21.76 -0.37 -23.88
CA VAL A 825 21.65 0.99 -24.41
C VAL A 825 22.99 1.71 -24.23
N PRO A 826 23.59 2.30 -25.28
CA PRO A 826 24.76 3.16 -25.11
C PRO A 826 24.36 4.52 -24.54
N VAL A 827 25.12 4.98 -23.55
CA VAL A 827 24.99 6.31 -22.94
C VAL A 827 26.34 7.01 -22.95
N HIS A 828 26.33 8.31 -23.24
CA HIS A 828 27.54 9.14 -23.22
C HIS A 828 27.40 10.29 -22.23
N ILE A 829 28.36 10.44 -21.30
CA ILE A 829 28.53 11.68 -20.53
C ILE A 829 29.43 12.61 -21.34
N ILE A 830 28.89 13.75 -21.76
CA ILE A 830 29.63 14.81 -22.43
C ILE A 830 30.00 15.84 -21.37
N ARG A 831 31.28 15.87 -21.00
CA ARG A 831 31.80 16.81 -20.00
C ARG A 831 31.82 18.23 -20.54
N LYS A 832 31.74 19.22 -19.65
CA LYS A 832 31.85 20.65 -19.99
C LYS A 832 33.11 21.01 -20.79
N ASN A 833 34.21 20.30 -20.58
CA ASN A 833 35.48 20.48 -21.30
C ASN A 833 35.50 19.81 -22.69
N GLY A 834 34.42 19.13 -23.10
CA GLY A 834 34.28 18.42 -24.37
C GLY A 834 34.68 16.94 -24.34
N THR A 835 35.25 16.43 -23.24
CA THR A 835 35.59 14.99 -23.15
C THR A 835 34.32 14.16 -23.03
N THR A 836 34.28 13.01 -23.71
CA THR A 836 33.12 12.12 -23.71
C THR A 836 33.47 10.77 -23.09
N GLU A 837 32.69 10.35 -22.09
CA GLU A 837 32.79 9.03 -21.47
C GLU A 837 31.59 8.19 -21.92
N THR A 838 31.84 6.98 -22.42
CA THR A 838 30.80 6.09 -22.95
C THR A 838 30.67 4.85 -22.10
N PHE A 839 29.43 4.46 -21.80
CA PHE A 839 29.14 3.23 -21.08
C PHE A 839 27.83 2.62 -21.55
N SER A 840 27.68 1.33 -21.30
CA SER A 840 26.44 0.61 -21.58
C SER A 840 25.57 0.59 -20.34
N VAL A 841 24.29 0.87 -20.50
CA VAL A 841 23.26 0.73 -19.47
C VAL A 841 22.23 -0.30 -19.91
N THR A 842 21.49 -0.88 -18.97
CA THR A 842 20.40 -1.80 -19.28
C THR A 842 19.08 -1.03 -19.23
N ALA A 843 18.25 -1.10 -20.27
CA ALA A 843 16.88 -0.63 -20.17
C ALA A 843 16.14 -1.46 -19.10
N ALA A 844 15.68 -0.82 -18.02
CA ALA A 844 14.96 -1.49 -16.93
C ALA A 844 13.51 -1.75 -17.33
N VAL A 845 13.33 -2.42 -18.46
CA VAL A 845 12.08 -2.77 -19.12
C VAL A 845 12.04 -4.30 -19.16
N GLU A 846 11.01 -4.89 -18.56
CA GLU A 846 10.98 -6.32 -18.27
C GLU A 846 10.08 -7.12 -19.21
N THR A 847 9.11 -6.47 -19.85
CA THR A 847 8.09 -7.15 -20.67
C THR A 847 7.86 -6.47 -22.02
N GLN A 848 7.29 -7.21 -22.97
CA GLN A 848 6.95 -6.64 -24.28
C GLN A 848 5.87 -5.55 -24.18
N LEU A 849 4.89 -5.71 -23.29
CA LEU A 849 3.87 -4.69 -23.04
C LEU A 849 4.51 -3.37 -22.61
N GLU A 850 5.52 -3.41 -21.74
CA GLU A 850 6.24 -2.20 -21.33
C GLU A 850 6.98 -1.53 -22.48
N CYS A 851 7.57 -2.30 -23.40
CA CYS A 851 8.14 -1.75 -24.63
C CYS A 851 7.08 -1.04 -25.47
N GLU A 852 5.90 -1.64 -25.65
CA GLU A 852 4.78 -1.04 -26.39
C GLU A 852 4.28 0.25 -25.74
N LEU A 853 4.11 0.26 -24.42
CA LEU A 853 3.72 1.45 -23.67
C LEU A 853 4.71 2.61 -23.89
N LEU A 854 6.01 2.35 -23.82
CA LEU A 854 7.04 3.36 -24.10
C LEU A 854 6.97 3.89 -25.54
N ARG A 855 6.75 3.01 -26.53
CA ARG A 855 6.56 3.41 -27.95
C ARG A 855 5.30 4.24 -28.16
N HIS A 856 4.29 4.08 -27.32
CA HIS A 856 3.07 4.88 -27.37
C HIS A 856 3.15 6.17 -26.54
N GLY A 857 4.13 6.33 -25.66
CA GLY A 857 4.26 7.49 -24.78
C GLY A 857 3.61 7.30 -23.41
N GLY A 858 3.23 6.07 -23.06
CA GLY A 858 2.67 5.68 -21.77
C GLY A 858 1.31 4.98 -21.87
N VAL A 859 0.74 4.69 -20.70
CA VAL A 859 -0.56 4.02 -20.50
C VAL A 859 -1.70 4.84 -21.08
N ILE A 860 -1.80 6.11 -20.69
CA ILE A 860 -2.89 7.01 -21.09
C ILE A 860 -2.96 7.20 -22.62
N PRO A 861 -1.86 7.55 -23.33
CA PRO A 861 -1.88 7.61 -24.79
C PRO A 861 -2.25 6.29 -25.47
N SER A 862 -1.81 5.16 -24.89
CA SER A 862 -2.14 3.82 -25.41
C SER A 862 -3.64 3.54 -25.32
N ILE A 863 -4.25 3.84 -24.16
CA ILE A 863 -5.69 3.70 -23.95
C ILE A 863 -6.45 4.60 -24.93
N LEU A 864 -6.11 5.88 -25.00
CA LEU A 864 -6.79 6.83 -25.89
C LEU A 864 -6.73 6.40 -27.36
N ARG A 865 -5.57 5.96 -27.87
CA ARG A 865 -5.44 5.46 -29.25
C ARG A 865 -6.30 4.23 -29.49
N LYS A 866 -6.27 3.25 -28.58
CA LYS A 866 -7.06 2.03 -28.70
C LYS A 866 -8.57 2.33 -28.64
N THR A 867 -8.99 3.22 -27.76
CA THR A 867 -10.38 3.63 -27.61
C THR A 867 -10.89 4.32 -28.87
N LEU A 868 -10.15 5.31 -29.39
CA LEU A 868 -10.55 6.06 -30.60
C LEU A 868 -10.45 5.24 -31.89
N ALA A 869 -9.61 4.21 -31.95
CA ALA A 869 -9.57 3.29 -33.09
C ALA A 869 -10.75 2.30 -33.12
N ASN A 870 -11.39 2.06 -31.98
CA ASN A 870 -12.53 1.16 -31.83
C ASN A 870 -13.89 1.88 -31.74
N ALA A 871 -13.86 3.22 -31.61
CA ALA A 871 -15.03 4.10 -31.62
C ALA A 871 -15.44 4.42 -33.07
#